data_AF-A0A959IY75-F1
#
_entry.id   AF-A0A959IY75-F1
#
_cell.length_a   1.000
_cell.length_b   1.000
_cell.length_c   1.000
_cell.angle_alpha   90.00
_cell.angle_beta   90.00
_cell.angle_gamma   90.00
#
_symmetry.space_group_name_H-M   'P 1'
#
loop_
_entity.id
_entity.type
_entity.pdbx_description
1 polymer ?
#
loop_
_entity_poly.entity_id
_entity_poly.type
_entity_poly.pdbx_seq_one_letter_code
_entity_poly.pdbx_strand_id
1 'polypeptide(L)'
;MANCKKTLWLWVLILFSTPLAAQLSKPEEELKNVEFSSYFFSLDAEGIKRDLSKAGNFRSLNAEAWRPISLPDSKGIENNFLIAEAPAAILEVYNTYPQNKTYRLKSTERPESYGVMSVSDKGFEATIFSKKGVISIEPVFGNIHRAYTRSAEEMKNFICGSIDESTIEESRTSPIASKRANGDLIRTYRMAVAAAVEFCDSRGDNLPTINADLNYYVAVLSTFYEHEVGVNFTRVTGNELVFTNTDNITPGSPSTVHSAITAIIPNTSFDIGHGFGYISAGGSGIAGISVVCSSTSKGSGWSSASNNASMIDIVLHEVGHQFSARHSFYGYAGFCSGSNRSAGYGYEPGSGNSLMSYEGNCPGFGQTNNCPSSHNITPYVGTYYFNNSSLVQIISKLTSTSCASTTSSNNDTPVLTVPASKSIPKGTPFTLSGSATDNDPLTFIWEEYDTDNNTVDCTSGHPDAAANSTTAPLFRSFDPSSNGNTRTFPQWSDILNNTHTMGEILPNVTRNIKMRLTARDGFGGTEWGETTLSVVGSAGPFVVNTANTATTYTGGQTVTLSWSVASTNAAPISCSQVDILWSNDGGYNYNTILISGTANDGSQSITIPNVATTQGRVMVKAVGNYFFDVNNANITVTSGCQPKVTYLLNSNTLSADAGDATLNMNIGFGEKVTSFTGNFGPSSGSNPLRNASTGACTPHGNLFYNTNTFYVSANGSYTFTPSPTSILSLFNGTFNPSNICANFINANAYPGPTSGNYGSSTNFTVSANLTTGQQFTLRAAWGSGSYTENFSGSGDILKNGSVSGGFVYKYVIVLNNITHSILDTPDLSNAGTYGTGFYTIYGLYISSSANLNTYIGSNFSNLQNALAGGTICGAFSNNTKSVSITGCIPTTKYVTSISGSAAIVGSLPYVLANACTGDTILFNVPANSTITLTSQNSITDYCVIDGSNVNGLTLSGGNTTRLFEIQNGGELVLKNLRLLNGSATTNGGAFWNKGIVRLSNVTLEGNKQNGVAKSFTNTGSLFLSGTNQAKT
;
A
#
# COMPACT_ATOMS: atom_id res chain seq x y z
N MET A 1 47.39 -4.59 -8.33
CA MET A 1 46.77 -3.45 -7.62
C MET A 1 45.37 -3.30 -8.18
N ALA A 2 44.38 -4.08 -7.73
CA ALA A 2 43.67 -3.98 -6.46
C ALA A 2 42.98 -2.62 -6.27
N ASN A 3 41.65 -2.64 -6.46
CA ASN A 3 40.59 -2.02 -5.63
C ASN A 3 40.62 -0.50 -5.38
N CYS A 4 39.52 0.23 -5.25
CA CYS A 4 38.07 0.06 -5.37
C CYS A 4 37.55 1.46 -5.02
N LYS A 5 36.46 1.94 -5.63
CA LYS A 5 35.39 2.61 -4.88
C LYS A 5 34.10 2.47 -5.66
N LYS A 6 33.19 1.71 -5.04
CA LYS A 6 31.80 1.47 -5.45
C LYS A 6 31.03 2.78 -5.35
N THR A 7 30.42 3.19 -6.45
CA THR A 7 29.33 4.18 -6.47
C THR A 7 28.04 3.39 -6.63
N LEU A 8 27.09 3.62 -5.73
CA LEU A 8 25.74 3.05 -5.79
C LEU A 8 25.04 3.66 -7.01
N TRP A 9 24.76 2.86 -8.04
CA TRP A 9 23.97 3.29 -9.20
C TRP A 9 22.51 2.90 -8.98
N LEU A 10 21.69 3.88 -8.59
CA LEU A 10 20.23 3.77 -8.70
C LEU A 10 19.87 4.05 -10.17
N TRP A 11 19.56 3.01 -10.95
CA TRP A 11 18.97 3.19 -12.28
C TRP A 11 17.46 3.27 -12.12
N VAL A 12 16.89 4.47 -12.17
CA VAL A 12 15.44 4.68 -12.32
C VAL A 12 15.16 4.84 -13.80
N LEU A 13 14.41 3.90 -14.40
CA LEU A 13 13.91 4.05 -15.77
C LEU A 13 12.70 4.99 -15.73
N ILE A 14 12.84 6.20 -16.26
CA ILE A 14 11.73 7.15 -16.40
C ILE A 14 11.26 7.08 -17.85
N LEU A 15 10.03 6.62 -18.09
CA LEU A 15 9.35 6.80 -19.37
C LEU A 15 9.04 8.30 -19.53
N PHE A 16 9.57 8.94 -20.57
CA PHE A 16 9.14 10.29 -20.92
C PHE A 16 7.80 10.22 -21.65
N SER A 17 6.69 10.33 -20.92
CA SER A 17 5.35 10.46 -21.49
C SER A 17 5.04 11.92 -21.82
N THR A 18 4.79 12.25 -23.09
CA THR A 18 4.14 13.52 -23.46
C THR A 18 2.66 13.25 -23.75
N PRO A 19 1.69 13.90 -23.07
CA PRO A 19 0.28 13.75 -23.40
C PRO A 19 0.01 14.31 -24.80
N LEU A 20 -0.52 13.49 -25.70
CA LEU A 20 -0.86 13.91 -27.06
C LEU A 20 -2.35 14.33 -27.10
N ALA A 21 -2.64 15.56 -26.69
CA ALA A 21 -3.87 16.23 -27.07
C ALA A 21 -3.58 17.01 -28.36
N ALA A 22 -4.22 16.61 -29.47
CA ALA A 22 -4.14 17.20 -30.81
C ALA A 22 -3.00 16.71 -31.72
N GLN A 23 -3.23 15.61 -32.45
CA GLN A 23 -2.84 15.44 -33.87
C GLN A 23 -3.29 14.06 -34.39
N LEU A 24 -4.58 13.89 -34.67
CA LEU A 24 -5.08 12.87 -35.58
C LEU A 24 -6.16 13.53 -36.45
N SER A 25 -5.88 13.72 -37.74
CA SER A 25 -6.79 14.28 -38.73
C SER A 25 -7.15 13.24 -39.79
N LYS A 26 -8.26 12.51 -39.57
CA LYS A 26 -9.22 11.95 -40.56
C LYS A 26 -10.26 11.01 -39.90
N PRO A 27 -11.45 10.89 -40.51
CA PRO A 27 -12.68 11.59 -40.14
C PRO A 27 -13.41 11.02 -38.91
N GLU A 28 -14.09 11.93 -38.23
CA GLU A 28 -14.70 11.87 -36.89
C GLU A 28 -16.05 11.13 -36.82
N GLU A 29 -16.29 10.10 -37.64
CA GLU A 29 -17.61 9.43 -37.73
C GLU A 29 -17.73 8.02 -37.16
N GLU A 30 -16.67 7.38 -36.66
CA GLU A 30 -16.77 6.06 -35.98
C GLU A 30 -16.50 6.07 -34.46
N LEU A 31 -16.27 7.24 -33.85
CA LEU A 31 -15.99 7.35 -32.40
C LEU A 31 -17.08 8.13 -31.66
N LYS A 32 -18.36 7.74 -31.84
CA LYS A 32 -19.45 8.26 -31.01
C LYS A 32 -20.01 7.18 -30.09
N ASN A 33 -19.92 7.51 -28.80
CA ASN A 33 -20.54 6.90 -27.63
C ASN A 33 -19.85 5.66 -27.07
N VAL A 34 -18.91 5.85 -26.13
CA VAL A 34 -18.86 5.26 -24.77
C VAL A 34 -17.76 6.02 -24.00
N GLU A 35 -17.99 6.38 -22.73
CA GLU A 35 -16.97 6.95 -21.84
C GLU A 35 -15.86 5.91 -21.56
N PHE A 36 -14.77 5.91 -22.34
CA PHE A 36 -13.61 5.05 -22.08
C PHE A 36 -12.58 5.79 -21.21
N SER A 37 -12.20 5.24 -20.05
CA SER A 37 -10.91 5.58 -19.44
C SER A 37 -9.81 4.82 -20.18
N SER A 38 -9.27 5.43 -21.22
CA SER A 38 -8.09 4.91 -21.91
C SER A 38 -7.04 6.01 -22.02
N TYR A 39 -5.79 5.63 -21.82
CA TYR A 39 -4.64 6.52 -21.90
C TYR A 39 -3.72 6.08 -23.04
N PHE A 40 -3.49 6.97 -24.00
CA PHE A 40 -2.62 6.73 -25.13
C PHE A 40 -1.24 7.33 -24.87
N PHE A 41 -0.19 6.57 -25.17
CA PHE A 41 1.18 7.00 -24.98
C PHE A 41 2.08 6.45 -26.08
N SER A 42 3.19 7.15 -26.33
CA SER A 42 4.23 6.68 -27.26
C SER A 42 5.31 5.92 -26.48
N LEU A 43 5.70 4.76 -27.01
CA LEU A 43 6.68 3.88 -26.41
C LEU A 43 8.05 4.03 -27.11
N ASP A 44 9.11 4.25 -26.34
CA ASP A 44 10.49 4.03 -26.81
C ASP A 44 10.79 2.51 -26.83
N ALA A 45 10.30 1.84 -27.88
CA ALA A 45 10.41 0.39 -28.02
C ALA A 45 11.87 -0.09 -28.03
N GLU A 46 12.79 0.67 -28.64
CA GLU A 46 14.21 0.33 -28.70
C GLU A 46 14.91 0.57 -27.36
N GLY A 47 14.53 1.62 -26.63
CA GLY A 47 14.97 1.85 -25.26
C GLY A 47 14.57 0.70 -24.33
N ILE A 48 13.31 0.29 -24.38
CA ILE A 48 12.78 -0.82 -23.58
C ILE A 48 13.46 -2.13 -23.94
N LYS A 49 13.57 -2.50 -25.22
CA LYS A 49 14.27 -3.73 -25.64
C LYS A 49 15.70 -3.79 -25.10
N ARG A 50 16.44 -2.67 -25.20
CA ARG A 50 17.81 -2.57 -24.67
C ARG A 50 17.85 -2.79 -23.17
N ASP A 51 16.92 -2.24 -22.41
CA ASP A 51 16.94 -2.34 -20.94
C ASP A 51 16.41 -3.70 -20.44
N LEU A 52 15.46 -4.30 -21.15
CA LEU A 52 14.99 -5.67 -20.89
C LEU A 52 16.01 -6.75 -21.24
N SER A 53 16.93 -6.49 -22.18
CA SER A 53 18.04 -7.42 -22.45
C SER A 53 18.96 -7.67 -21.24
N LYS A 54 18.86 -6.82 -20.21
CA LYS A 54 19.59 -6.92 -18.95
C LYS A 54 18.77 -7.55 -17.83
N ALA A 55 17.50 -7.89 -18.07
CA ALA A 55 16.65 -8.58 -17.11
C ALA A 55 17.14 -10.03 -16.95
N GLY A 56 17.29 -10.47 -15.72
CA GLY A 56 17.63 -11.85 -15.41
C GLY A 56 16.39 -12.74 -15.35
N ASN A 57 16.60 -13.99 -14.97
CA ASN A 57 15.52 -14.96 -14.79
C ASN A 57 14.63 -14.61 -13.59
N PHE A 58 13.31 -14.69 -13.74
CA PHE A 58 12.34 -14.38 -12.68
C PHE A 58 12.43 -15.27 -11.44
N ARG A 59 12.99 -16.49 -11.56
CA ARG A 59 13.27 -17.41 -10.44
C ARG A 59 14.58 -17.10 -9.71
N SER A 60 15.36 -16.12 -10.18
CA SER A 60 16.62 -15.74 -9.55
C SER A 60 16.38 -15.12 -8.17
N LEU A 61 17.04 -15.66 -7.14
CA LEU A 61 17.08 -15.08 -5.80
C LEU A 61 17.95 -13.82 -5.72
N ASN A 62 18.75 -13.53 -6.75
CA ASN A 62 19.54 -12.30 -6.81
C ASN A 62 18.63 -11.12 -7.21
N ALA A 63 18.47 -10.15 -6.30
CA ALA A 63 17.69 -8.93 -6.53
C ALA A 63 18.14 -8.14 -7.77
N GLU A 64 19.42 -8.24 -8.17
CA GLU A 64 19.95 -7.58 -9.37
C GLU A 64 19.40 -8.17 -10.70
N ALA A 65 18.74 -9.33 -10.65
CA ALA A 65 18.09 -9.95 -11.80
C ALA A 65 16.78 -9.24 -12.18
N TRP A 66 16.15 -8.53 -11.25
CA TRP A 66 14.95 -7.76 -11.50
C TRP A 66 15.31 -6.31 -11.87
N ARG A 67 14.62 -5.74 -12.86
CA ARG A 67 14.86 -4.37 -13.34
C ARG A 67 13.67 -3.47 -13.04
N PRO A 68 13.86 -2.20 -12.65
CA PRO A 68 12.73 -1.30 -12.49
C PRO A 68 12.15 -0.91 -13.86
N ILE A 69 10.84 -0.85 -13.94
CA ILE A 69 10.06 -0.33 -15.07
C ILE A 69 8.86 0.43 -14.52
N SER A 70 8.51 1.54 -15.17
CA SER A 70 7.27 2.28 -14.89
C SER A 70 6.27 1.99 -16.00
N LEU A 71 5.00 1.76 -15.66
CA LEU A 71 3.93 1.55 -16.63
C LEU A 71 2.71 2.41 -16.26
N PRO A 72 2.09 3.13 -17.23
CA PRO A 72 0.91 3.94 -16.97
C PRO A 72 -0.33 3.06 -16.76
N ASP A 73 -1.23 3.51 -15.89
CA ASP A 73 -2.59 2.99 -15.80
C ASP A 73 -3.53 3.63 -16.85
N SER A 74 -4.81 3.24 -16.82
CA SER A 74 -5.84 3.78 -17.72
C SER A 74 -6.12 5.28 -17.57
N LYS A 75 -5.56 5.94 -16.55
CA LYS A 75 -5.63 7.38 -16.29
C LYS A 75 -4.31 8.10 -16.57
N GLY A 76 -3.29 7.39 -17.04
CA GLY A 76 -1.95 7.92 -17.27
C GLY A 76 -1.13 8.12 -15.99
N ILE A 77 -1.53 7.50 -14.88
CA ILE A 77 -0.73 7.50 -13.65
C ILE A 77 0.32 6.39 -13.77
N GLU A 78 1.58 6.78 -13.67
CA GLU A 78 2.72 5.87 -13.69
C GLU A 78 2.77 4.98 -12.44
N ASN A 79 2.90 3.66 -12.63
CA ASN A 79 3.04 2.67 -11.57
C ASN A 79 4.39 1.97 -11.69
N ASN A 80 5.13 1.89 -10.57
CA ASN A 80 6.46 1.29 -10.52
C ASN A 80 6.42 -0.22 -10.30
N PHE A 81 7.13 -0.95 -11.16
CA PHE A 81 7.28 -2.40 -11.12
C PHE A 81 8.76 -2.80 -11.20
N LEU A 82 9.03 -4.00 -10.72
CA LEU A 82 10.19 -4.80 -11.04
C LEU A 82 9.82 -5.79 -12.14
N ILE A 83 10.70 -5.95 -13.12
CA ILE A 83 10.53 -6.86 -14.26
C ILE A 83 11.68 -7.86 -14.38
N ALA A 84 11.35 -9.11 -14.68
CA ALA A 84 12.31 -10.19 -14.93
C ALA A 84 11.84 -11.11 -16.07
N GLU A 85 12.78 -11.67 -16.83
CA GLU A 85 12.47 -12.58 -17.94
C GLU A 85 11.85 -13.88 -17.42
N ALA A 86 10.71 -14.26 -17.99
CA ALA A 86 9.95 -15.44 -17.63
C ALA A 86 9.48 -16.15 -18.91
N PRO A 87 10.34 -17.02 -19.49
CA PRO A 87 10.01 -17.76 -20.69
C PRO A 87 8.77 -18.63 -20.48
N ALA A 88 7.77 -18.49 -21.35
CA ALA A 88 6.50 -19.22 -21.30
C ALA A 88 6.49 -20.50 -22.16
N ALA A 89 7.54 -20.72 -22.94
CA ALA A 89 7.70 -21.84 -23.89
C ALA A 89 9.08 -22.49 -23.77
N ILE A 90 9.21 -23.70 -24.34
CA ILE A 90 10.50 -24.39 -24.46
C ILE A 90 11.49 -23.60 -25.33
N LEU A 91 12.78 -23.88 -25.14
CA LEU A 91 13.87 -23.15 -25.78
C LEU A 91 13.81 -23.19 -27.30
N GLU A 92 13.34 -24.30 -27.89
CA GLU A 92 13.19 -24.50 -29.32
C GLU A 92 12.25 -23.46 -29.95
N VAL A 93 11.16 -23.10 -29.27
CA VAL A 93 10.21 -22.07 -29.72
C VAL A 93 10.87 -20.69 -29.69
N TYR A 94 11.60 -20.37 -28.60
CA TYR A 94 12.33 -19.10 -28.51
C TYR A 94 13.53 -19.02 -29.47
N ASN A 95 14.18 -20.12 -29.80
CA ASN A 95 15.25 -20.12 -30.80
C ASN A 95 14.71 -19.84 -32.20
N THR A 96 13.47 -20.24 -32.48
CA THR A 96 12.78 -19.94 -33.75
C THR A 96 12.36 -18.47 -33.82
N TYR A 97 11.87 -17.91 -32.70
CA TYR A 97 11.43 -16.51 -32.58
C TYR A 97 12.10 -15.80 -31.39
N PRO A 98 13.41 -15.48 -31.47
CA PRO A 98 14.17 -14.94 -30.35
C PRO A 98 13.71 -13.56 -29.90
N GLN A 99 12.98 -12.85 -30.75
CA GLN A 99 12.38 -11.55 -30.44
C GLN A 99 11.13 -11.62 -29.59
N ASN A 100 10.43 -12.77 -29.54
CA ASN A 100 9.16 -12.92 -28.82
C ASN A 100 9.44 -13.26 -27.36
N LYS A 101 9.67 -12.25 -26.51
CA LYS A 101 10.07 -12.42 -25.10
C LYS A 101 8.93 -12.12 -24.14
N THR A 102 8.89 -12.85 -23.02
CA THR A 102 7.87 -12.70 -21.97
C THR A 102 8.53 -12.45 -20.61
N TYR A 103 7.85 -11.68 -19.77
CA TYR A 103 8.37 -11.13 -18.51
C TYR A 103 7.32 -11.12 -17.41
N ARG A 104 7.75 -11.22 -16.15
CA ARG A 104 6.92 -11.04 -14.95
C ARG A 104 7.08 -9.64 -14.40
N LEU A 105 5.97 -9.08 -13.90
CA LEU A 105 5.92 -7.80 -13.20
C LEU A 105 5.59 -8.01 -11.72
N LYS A 106 6.32 -7.33 -10.84
CA LYS A 106 6.06 -7.26 -9.40
C LYS A 106 6.06 -5.81 -8.95
N SER A 107 4.99 -5.30 -8.35
CA SER A 107 4.97 -3.90 -7.90
C SER A 107 5.93 -3.66 -6.74
N THR A 108 6.56 -2.48 -6.71
CA THR A 108 7.41 -2.03 -5.59
C THR A 108 6.64 -1.30 -4.50
N GLU A 109 5.38 -0.92 -4.77
CA GLU A 109 4.57 -0.06 -3.90
C GLU A 109 3.33 -0.78 -3.36
N ARG A 110 2.78 -1.70 -4.15
CA ARG A 110 1.54 -2.43 -3.86
C ARG A 110 1.78 -3.92 -4.05
N PRO A 111 2.23 -4.66 -3.02
CA PRO A 111 2.57 -6.08 -3.14
C PRO A 111 1.48 -6.94 -3.78
N GLU A 112 0.21 -6.54 -3.69
CA GLU A 112 -0.93 -7.19 -4.33
C GLU A 112 -1.03 -7.00 -5.86
N SER A 113 -0.24 -6.09 -6.43
CA SER A 113 -0.24 -5.78 -7.87
C SER A 113 0.91 -6.48 -8.57
N TYR A 114 0.56 -7.34 -9.52
CA TYR A 114 1.48 -8.19 -10.26
C TYR A 114 1.01 -8.32 -11.71
N GLY A 115 1.86 -8.83 -12.59
CA GLY A 115 1.45 -8.93 -13.98
C GLY A 115 2.45 -9.63 -14.88
N VAL A 116 2.13 -9.55 -16.16
CA VAL A 116 2.90 -10.13 -17.24
C VAL A 116 3.04 -9.13 -18.36
N MET A 117 4.16 -9.24 -19.06
CA MET A 117 4.50 -8.40 -20.18
C MET A 117 5.13 -9.23 -21.29
N SER A 118 4.78 -8.96 -22.53
CA SER A 118 5.38 -9.55 -23.73
C SER A 118 5.96 -8.45 -24.62
N VAL A 119 7.09 -8.74 -25.25
CA VAL A 119 7.73 -7.90 -26.27
C VAL A 119 7.93 -8.73 -27.51
N SER A 120 7.52 -8.20 -28.66
CA SER A 120 7.67 -8.82 -29.97
C SER A 120 7.82 -7.74 -31.07
N ASP A 121 7.86 -8.16 -32.33
CA ASP A 121 7.85 -7.23 -33.47
C ASP A 121 6.54 -6.41 -33.57
N LYS A 122 5.45 -6.85 -32.93
CA LYS A 122 4.21 -6.09 -32.80
C LYS A 122 4.30 -4.89 -31.86
N GLY A 123 5.35 -4.83 -31.03
CA GLY A 123 5.43 -3.92 -29.90
C GLY A 123 5.32 -4.68 -28.58
N PHE A 124 4.82 -3.97 -27.56
CA PHE A 124 4.73 -4.48 -26.20
C PHE A 124 3.27 -4.62 -25.77
N GLU A 125 2.96 -5.72 -25.08
CA GLU A 125 1.66 -5.98 -24.47
C GLU A 125 1.83 -6.32 -22.99
N ALA A 126 0.91 -5.88 -22.13
CA ALA A 126 0.89 -6.23 -20.71
C ALA A 126 -0.52 -6.43 -20.15
N THR A 127 -0.57 -7.31 -19.15
CA THR A 127 -1.73 -7.50 -18.27
C THR A 127 -1.25 -7.37 -16.83
N ILE A 128 -1.80 -6.40 -16.12
CA ILE A 128 -1.49 -6.11 -14.72
C ILE A 128 -2.75 -6.37 -13.90
N PHE A 129 -2.65 -7.33 -12.98
CA PHE A 129 -3.66 -7.64 -11.99
C PHE A 129 -3.53 -6.68 -10.80
N SER A 130 -4.62 -6.04 -10.41
CA SER A 130 -4.65 -5.10 -9.29
C SER A 130 -6.00 -5.07 -8.60
N LYS A 131 -6.07 -4.52 -7.37
CA LYS A 131 -7.34 -4.26 -6.65
C LYS A 131 -8.30 -3.30 -7.36
N LYS A 132 -7.83 -2.55 -8.36
CA LYS A 132 -8.66 -1.59 -9.11
C LYS A 132 -9.14 -2.18 -10.45
N GLY A 133 -9.04 -3.50 -10.60
CA GLY A 133 -9.27 -4.21 -11.85
C GLY A 133 -7.98 -4.49 -12.62
N VAL A 134 -8.13 -5.10 -13.79
CA VAL A 134 -7.01 -5.42 -14.68
C VAL A 134 -6.71 -4.27 -15.62
N ILE A 135 -5.45 -3.83 -15.61
CA ILE A 135 -4.93 -2.86 -16.56
C ILE A 135 -4.34 -3.65 -17.74
N SER A 136 -4.86 -3.39 -18.92
CA SER A 136 -4.35 -3.93 -20.18
C SER A 136 -3.57 -2.86 -20.93
N ILE A 137 -2.43 -3.24 -21.50
CA ILE A 137 -1.63 -2.39 -22.38
C ILE A 137 -1.42 -3.13 -23.69
N GLU A 138 -1.69 -2.47 -24.81
CA GLU A 138 -1.56 -3.06 -26.13
C GLU A 138 -1.08 -2.03 -27.18
N PRO A 139 -0.43 -2.50 -28.27
CA PRO A 139 -0.06 -1.64 -29.39
C PRO A 139 -1.32 -1.24 -30.18
N VAL A 140 -1.36 0.01 -30.63
CA VAL A 140 -2.44 0.56 -31.48
C VAL A 140 -1.93 0.78 -32.90
N PHE A 141 -0.89 1.61 -33.05
CA PHE A 141 -0.26 1.88 -34.34
C PHE A 141 1.15 2.45 -34.17
N GLY A 142 2.12 1.92 -34.91
CA GLY A 142 3.52 2.34 -34.80
C GLY A 142 4.02 2.21 -33.35
N ASN A 143 4.52 3.32 -32.77
CA ASN A 143 4.96 3.34 -31.38
C ASN A 143 3.85 3.70 -30.38
N ILE A 144 2.61 3.88 -30.82
CA ILE A 144 1.48 4.28 -29.96
C ILE A 144 0.88 3.05 -29.31
N HIS A 145 0.77 3.11 -27.98
CA HIS A 145 0.13 2.11 -27.14
C HIS A 145 -1.04 2.73 -26.40
N ARG A 146 -1.95 1.87 -25.95
CA ARG A 146 -3.10 2.25 -25.12
C ARG A 146 -3.07 1.45 -23.82
N ALA A 147 -3.10 2.14 -22.68
CA ALA A 147 -3.41 1.58 -21.37
C ALA A 147 -4.90 1.76 -21.09
N TYR A 148 -5.60 0.70 -20.70
CA TYR A 148 -7.04 0.75 -20.45
C TYR A 148 -7.49 -0.26 -19.41
N THR A 149 -8.63 0.04 -18.81
CA THR A 149 -9.43 -0.88 -18.00
C THR A 149 -10.72 -1.15 -18.78
N ARG A 150 -11.20 -2.38 -18.76
CA ARG A 150 -12.37 -2.82 -19.54
C ARG A 150 -13.67 -2.25 -19.01
N SER A 151 -14.67 -2.15 -19.89
CA SER A 151 -16.05 -1.83 -19.50
C SER A 151 -16.95 -3.07 -19.55
N ALA A 152 -18.11 -2.98 -18.88
CA ALA A 152 -19.12 -4.04 -18.91
C ALA A 152 -19.69 -4.28 -20.31
N GLU A 153 -19.66 -3.28 -21.20
CA GLU A 153 -20.12 -3.37 -22.59
C GLU A 153 -19.32 -4.36 -23.43
N GLU A 154 -18.00 -4.46 -23.23
CA GLU A 154 -17.12 -5.37 -23.97
C GLU A 154 -17.39 -6.85 -23.62
N MET A 155 -17.98 -7.11 -22.44
CA MET A 155 -18.28 -8.45 -21.91
C MET A 155 -19.73 -8.91 -22.13
N LYS A 156 -20.62 -8.09 -22.73
CA LYS A 156 -22.05 -8.42 -22.93
C LYS A 156 -22.32 -9.67 -23.76
N ASN A 157 -21.29 -10.28 -24.36
CA ASN A 157 -21.36 -11.49 -25.19
C ASN A 157 -20.32 -12.55 -24.79
N PHE A 158 -19.96 -12.64 -23.51
CA PHE A 158 -19.15 -13.72 -22.97
C PHE A 158 -20.02 -14.98 -22.82
N ILE A 159 -19.73 -16.08 -23.51
CA ILE A 159 -20.50 -17.32 -23.40
C ILE A 159 -19.56 -18.49 -23.24
N CYS A 160 -19.51 -19.04 -22.04
CA CYS A 160 -18.75 -20.25 -21.76
C CYS A 160 -19.67 -21.46 -21.64
N GLY A 161 -19.09 -22.64 -21.86
CA GLY A 161 -19.74 -23.93 -21.67
C GLY A 161 -18.76 -24.92 -21.07
N SER A 162 -19.26 -25.99 -20.48
CA SER A 162 -18.41 -27.09 -20.00
C SER A 162 -19.00 -28.41 -20.46
N ILE A 163 -18.13 -29.39 -20.72
CA ILE A 163 -18.57 -30.75 -21.03
C ILE A 163 -18.02 -31.72 -19.98
N ASP A 164 -18.92 -32.47 -19.36
CA ASP A 164 -18.55 -33.65 -18.59
C ASP A 164 -18.17 -34.75 -19.60
N GLU A 165 -16.87 -34.95 -19.82
CA GLU A 165 -16.42 -36.13 -20.56
C GLU A 165 -16.72 -37.38 -19.70
N SER A 166 -17.73 -38.13 -20.13
CA SER A 166 -18.41 -39.17 -19.35
C SER A 166 -17.49 -40.21 -18.67
N THR A 167 -17.88 -40.60 -17.45
CA THR A 167 -17.47 -41.76 -16.60
C THR A 167 -16.50 -41.54 -15.43
N ILE A 168 -16.22 -40.31 -15.01
CA ILE A 168 -15.85 -40.08 -13.61
C ILE A 168 -17.07 -39.50 -12.92
N GLU A 169 -18.02 -40.37 -12.54
CA GLU A 169 -18.75 -40.07 -11.32
C GLU A 169 -17.68 -39.97 -10.23
N GLU A 170 -17.33 -38.75 -9.82
CA GLU A 170 -16.73 -38.58 -8.52
C GLU A 170 -17.76 -39.13 -7.54
N SER A 171 -17.53 -40.37 -7.12
CA SER A 171 -18.21 -40.98 -6.01
C SER A 171 -18.14 -39.95 -4.88
N ARG A 172 -19.28 -39.36 -4.52
CA ARG A 172 -19.46 -38.38 -3.43
C ARG A 172 -19.12 -38.96 -2.04
N THR A 173 -18.39 -40.08 -2.00
CA THR A 173 -18.18 -40.96 -0.85
C THR A 173 -16.72 -41.13 -0.45
N SER A 174 -15.76 -40.56 -1.19
CA SER A 174 -14.40 -40.41 -0.66
C SER A 174 -14.29 -39.05 0.03
N PRO A 175 -13.83 -38.97 1.30
CA PRO A 175 -13.50 -37.69 1.89
C PRO A 175 -12.45 -37.06 0.99
N ILE A 176 -12.78 -35.93 0.36
CA ILE A 176 -11.79 -35.08 -0.31
C ILE A 176 -10.64 -34.94 0.68
N ALA A 177 -9.46 -35.42 0.29
CA ALA A 177 -8.31 -35.49 1.18
C ALA A 177 -8.12 -34.13 1.87
N SER A 178 -7.89 -34.19 3.18
CA SER A 178 -7.94 -33.12 4.17
C SER A 178 -6.96 -31.96 3.99
N LYS A 179 -6.44 -31.71 2.77
CA LYS A 179 -5.49 -30.62 2.52
C LYS A 179 -6.28 -29.31 2.40
N ARG A 180 -6.34 -28.56 3.50
CA ARG A 180 -6.93 -27.22 3.59
C ARG A 180 -5.99 -26.10 3.11
N ALA A 181 -4.86 -26.48 2.54
CA ALA A 181 -3.71 -25.63 2.33
C ALA A 181 -2.97 -25.99 1.04
N ASN A 182 -2.41 -25.00 0.36
CA ASN A 182 -1.46 -25.14 -0.74
C ASN A 182 -0.36 -24.08 -0.57
N GLY A 183 0.78 -24.24 -1.24
CA GLY A 183 1.86 -23.24 -1.21
C GLY A 183 3.26 -23.83 -1.09
N ASP A 184 3.38 -25.12 -0.74
CA ASP A 184 4.63 -25.85 -0.54
C ASP A 184 5.39 -26.18 -1.84
N LEU A 185 4.67 -26.21 -2.96
CA LEU A 185 5.19 -26.66 -4.25
C LEU A 185 4.76 -25.73 -5.38
N ILE A 186 5.67 -25.51 -6.31
CA ILE A 186 5.35 -25.04 -7.66
C ILE A 186 5.20 -26.26 -8.56
N ARG A 187 4.06 -26.36 -9.25
CA ARG A 187 3.73 -27.44 -10.20
C ARG A 187 3.81 -26.89 -11.62
N THR A 188 4.77 -27.36 -12.40
CA THR A 188 4.95 -26.98 -13.80
C THR A 188 4.34 -28.02 -14.73
N TYR A 189 3.34 -27.60 -15.51
CA TYR A 189 2.66 -28.42 -16.52
C TYR A 189 3.17 -28.10 -17.93
N ARG A 190 3.47 -29.13 -18.71
CA ARG A 190 3.76 -28.99 -20.15
C ARG A 190 2.46 -28.77 -20.89
N MET A 191 2.31 -27.60 -21.50
CA MET A 191 1.09 -27.19 -22.19
C MET A 191 1.24 -27.32 -23.71
N ALA A 192 0.43 -28.17 -24.34
CA ALA A 192 0.32 -28.22 -25.80
C ALA A 192 -0.68 -27.18 -26.28
N VAL A 193 -0.23 -26.21 -27.06
CA VAL A 193 -1.06 -25.11 -27.56
C VAL A 193 -1.28 -25.28 -29.05
N ALA A 194 -2.55 -25.26 -29.47
CA ALA A 194 -2.97 -25.29 -30.88
C ALA A 194 -3.62 -23.96 -31.29
N ALA A 195 -3.28 -23.45 -32.46
CA ALA A 195 -3.92 -22.29 -33.07
C ALA A 195 -4.71 -22.73 -34.31
N ALA A 196 -6.03 -22.60 -34.24
CA ALA A 196 -6.94 -22.92 -35.33
C ALA A 196 -6.83 -21.92 -36.49
N VAL A 197 -7.37 -22.29 -37.64
CA VAL A 197 -7.33 -21.51 -38.89
C VAL A 197 -7.86 -20.10 -38.67
N GLU A 198 -9.01 -19.94 -38.02
CA GLU A 198 -9.56 -18.61 -37.76
C GLU A 198 -8.66 -17.73 -36.87
N PHE A 199 -7.88 -18.33 -35.95
CA PHE A 199 -6.93 -17.60 -35.11
C PHE A 199 -5.71 -17.14 -35.91
N CYS A 200 -5.25 -17.99 -36.84
CA CYS A 200 -4.13 -17.72 -37.73
C CYS A 200 -4.51 -16.63 -38.75
N ASP A 201 -5.67 -16.77 -39.40
CA ASP A 201 -6.20 -15.85 -40.40
C ASP A 201 -6.35 -14.43 -39.81
N SER A 202 -6.87 -14.31 -38.59
CA SER A 202 -7.05 -13.00 -37.92
C SER A 202 -5.73 -12.29 -37.61
N ARG A 203 -4.60 -13.00 -37.72
CA ARG A 203 -3.23 -12.52 -37.54
C ARG A 203 -2.46 -12.48 -38.86
N GLY A 204 -3.16 -12.61 -39.98
CA GLY A 204 -2.59 -12.59 -41.33
C GLY A 204 -1.62 -13.74 -41.60
N ASP A 205 -1.83 -14.89 -40.96
CA ASP A 205 -0.97 -16.08 -41.04
C ASP A 205 0.50 -15.82 -40.71
N ASN A 206 0.76 -14.74 -39.97
CA ASN A 206 2.11 -14.33 -39.61
C ASN A 206 2.60 -15.19 -38.43
N LEU A 207 3.36 -16.24 -38.74
CA LEU A 207 3.86 -17.18 -37.72
C LEU A 207 4.59 -16.50 -36.53
N PRO A 208 5.48 -15.49 -36.72
CA PRO A 208 6.06 -14.76 -35.60
C PRO A 208 5.01 -14.11 -34.69
N THR A 209 4.00 -13.45 -35.27
CA THR A 209 2.90 -12.79 -34.56
C THR A 209 2.03 -13.79 -33.81
N ILE A 210 1.63 -14.87 -34.48
CA ILE A 210 0.83 -15.95 -33.89
C ILE A 210 1.56 -16.53 -32.67
N ASN A 211 2.85 -16.84 -32.80
CA ASN A 211 3.63 -17.38 -31.69
C ASN A 211 3.86 -16.37 -30.56
N ALA A 212 3.92 -15.07 -30.84
CA ALA A 212 4.02 -14.04 -29.82
C ALA A 212 2.76 -14.03 -28.92
N ASP A 213 1.58 -14.09 -29.52
CA ASP A 213 0.30 -14.11 -28.80
C ASP A 213 0.11 -15.40 -28.00
N LEU A 214 0.43 -16.56 -28.57
CA LEU A 214 0.35 -17.84 -27.85
C LEU A 214 1.31 -17.86 -26.65
N ASN A 215 2.54 -17.35 -26.80
CA ASN A 215 3.47 -17.22 -25.68
C ASN A 215 2.94 -16.25 -24.62
N TYR A 216 2.32 -15.14 -25.04
CA TYR A 216 1.72 -14.17 -24.14
C TYR A 216 0.59 -14.78 -23.31
N TYR A 217 -0.37 -15.49 -23.92
CA TYR A 217 -1.48 -16.10 -23.17
C TYR A 217 -1.00 -17.18 -22.19
N VAL A 218 0.00 -17.99 -22.56
CA VAL A 218 0.61 -18.97 -21.65
C VAL A 218 1.35 -18.29 -20.50
N ALA A 219 1.98 -17.13 -20.76
CA ALA A 219 2.60 -16.31 -19.73
C ALA A 219 1.55 -15.71 -18.77
N VAL A 220 0.40 -15.25 -19.27
CA VAL A 220 -0.75 -14.79 -18.46
C VAL A 220 -1.27 -15.92 -17.57
N LEU A 221 -1.53 -17.09 -18.15
CA LEU A 221 -1.96 -18.29 -17.43
C LEU A 221 -0.99 -18.63 -16.30
N SER A 222 0.30 -18.74 -16.62
CA SER A 222 1.33 -19.03 -15.64
C SER A 222 1.38 -17.97 -14.54
N THR A 223 1.05 -16.72 -14.88
CA THR A 223 1.10 -15.61 -13.92
C THR A 223 0.01 -15.68 -12.89
N PHE A 224 -1.23 -15.83 -13.36
CA PHE A 224 -2.39 -15.92 -12.51
C PHE A 224 -2.40 -17.22 -11.68
N TYR A 225 -2.20 -18.36 -12.32
CA TYR A 225 -2.28 -19.66 -11.65
C TYR A 225 -1.15 -19.92 -10.65
N GLU A 226 0.03 -19.33 -10.88
CA GLU A 226 1.12 -19.44 -9.92
C GLU A 226 0.85 -18.59 -8.69
N HIS A 227 0.31 -17.38 -8.88
CA HIS A 227 -0.10 -16.50 -7.79
C HIS A 227 -1.20 -17.13 -6.92
N GLU A 228 -2.22 -17.74 -7.54
CA GLU A 228 -3.37 -18.29 -6.81
C GLU A 228 -3.12 -19.69 -6.21
N VAL A 229 -2.48 -20.60 -6.96
CA VAL A 229 -2.40 -22.03 -6.60
C VAL A 229 -1.04 -22.68 -6.87
N GLY A 230 0.01 -21.90 -7.15
CA GLY A 230 1.36 -22.42 -7.38
C GLY A 230 1.49 -23.26 -8.66
N VAL A 231 0.68 -22.99 -9.68
CA VAL A 231 0.71 -23.68 -10.97
C VAL A 231 1.36 -22.82 -12.05
N ASN A 232 2.33 -23.39 -12.76
CA ASN A 232 3.04 -22.74 -13.86
C ASN A 232 2.90 -23.59 -15.14
N PHE A 233 2.91 -22.96 -16.31
CA PHE A 233 2.82 -23.65 -17.60
C PHE A 233 4.07 -23.40 -18.45
N THR A 234 4.49 -24.44 -19.17
CA THR A 234 5.51 -24.34 -20.21
C THR A 234 4.94 -24.83 -21.52
N ARG A 235 4.79 -23.94 -22.51
CA ARG A 235 4.36 -24.29 -23.85
C ARG A 235 5.39 -25.20 -24.51
N VAL A 236 4.95 -26.39 -24.94
CA VAL A 236 5.81 -27.40 -25.56
C VAL A 236 5.63 -27.56 -27.07
N THR A 237 4.85 -26.67 -27.70
CA THR A 237 4.50 -26.74 -29.12
C THR A 237 4.93 -25.48 -29.85
N GLY A 238 5.42 -25.63 -31.09
CA GLY A 238 5.82 -24.57 -32.00
C GLY A 238 4.85 -24.42 -33.17
N ASN A 239 5.39 -24.33 -34.39
CA ASN A 239 4.61 -24.13 -35.62
C ASN A 239 3.83 -25.39 -36.05
N GLU A 240 4.19 -26.56 -35.55
CA GLU A 240 3.55 -27.83 -35.89
C GLU A 240 2.08 -27.91 -35.44
N LEU A 241 1.63 -27.06 -34.52
CA LEU A 241 0.23 -26.91 -34.11
C LEU A 241 -0.37 -25.55 -34.49
N VAL A 242 0.20 -24.87 -35.47
CA VAL A 242 -0.33 -23.62 -36.04
C VAL A 242 -0.92 -23.94 -37.41
N PHE A 243 -2.24 -23.89 -37.53
CA PHE A 243 -2.95 -24.33 -38.73
C PHE A 243 -3.37 -23.12 -39.59
N THR A 244 -2.62 -22.79 -40.66
CA THR A 244 -2.92 -21.62 -41.52
C THR A 244 -3.76 -21.92 -42.77
N ASN A 245 -4.25 -23.16 -42.93
CA ASN A 245 -4.98 -23.57 -44.14
C ASN A 245 -6.15 -24.50 -43.79
N THR A 246 -5.85 -25.60 -43.12
CA THR A 246 -6.84 -26.59 -42.68
C THR A 246 -6.47 -27.06 -41.29
N ASP A 247 -7.44 -27.07 -40.40
CA ASP A 247 -7.39 -27.82 -39.15
C ASP A 247 -8.51 -28.87 -39.16
N ASN A 248 -8.38 -29.86 -38.27
CA ASN A 248 -9.48 -30.77 -37.93
C ASN A 248 -10.10 -30.34 -36.59
N ILE A 249 -10.09 -29.03 -36.30
CA ILE A 249 -10.59 -28.48 -35.04
C ILE A 249 -11.96 -27.86 -35.33
N THR A 250 -12.99 -28.37 -34.68
CA THR A 250 -14.33 -27.78 -34.79
C THR A 250 -14.47 -26.73 -33.69
N PRO A 251 -14.72 -25.44 -34.02
CA PRO A 251 -14.92 -24.40 -33.03
C PRO A 251 -15.99 -24.79 -32.01
N GLY A 252 -15.69 -24.63 -30.72
CA GLY A 252 -16.58 -25.03 -29.63
C GLY A 252 -16.67 -26.53 -29.35
N SER A 253 -15.85 -27.37 -30.00
CA SER A 253 -15.77 -28.80 -29.71
C SER A 253 -14.39 -29.16 -29.15
N PRO A 254 -14.18 -29.08 -27.82
CA PRO A 254 -12.85 -29.26 -27.23
C PRO A 254 -12.26 -30.66 -27.46
N SER A 255 -13.08 -31.71 -27.64
CA SER A 255 -12.59 -33.06 -27.96
C SER A 255 -11.82 -33.12 -29.31
N THR A 256 -12.19 -32.26 -30.27
CA THR A 256 -11.48 -32.15 -31.55
C THR A 256 -10.11 -31.49 -31.39
N VAL A 257 -9.95 -30.61 -30.41
CA VAL A 257 -8.64 -30.03 -30.03
C VAL A 257 -7.71 -31.12 -29.52
N HIS A 258 -8.17 -31.99 -28.61
CA HIS A 258 -7.37 -33.11 -28.14
C HIS A 258 -6.93 -34.04 -29.30
N SER A 259 -7.86 -34.33 -30.21
CA SER A 259 -7.59 -35.16 -31.39
C SER A 259 -6.56 -34.51 -32.33
N ALA A 260 -6.67 -33.21 -32.58
CA ALA A 260 -5.72 -32.46 -33.41
C ALA A 260 -4.33 -32.40 -32.77
N ILE A 261 -4.24 -32.17 -31.46
CA ILE A 261 -2.97 -32.18 -30.73
C ILE A 261 -2.32 -33.55 -30.81
N THR A 262 -3.05 -34.62 -30.49
CA THR A 262 -2.49 -35.99 -30.41
C THR A 262 -2.17 -36.63 -31.76
N ALA A 263 -2.70 -36.08 -32.86
CA ALA A 263 -2.29 -36.45 -34.21
C ALA A 263 -0.85 -36.03 -34.56
N ILE A 264 -0.29 -35.03 -33.85
CA ILE A 264 1.00 -34.42 -34.17
C ILE A 264 1.97 -34.56 -32.99
N ILE A 265 1.49 -34.32 -31.77
CA ILE A 265 2.27 -34.37 -30.53
C ILE A 265 1.98 -35.67 -29.78
N PRO A 266 3.01 -36.48 -29.45
CA PRO A 266 2.81 -37.68 -28.66
C PRO A 266 2.12 -37.38 -27.33
N ASN A 267 1.18 -38.22 -26.94
CA ASN A 267 0.40 -38.02 -25.72
C ASN A 267 1.27 -37.90 -24.47
N THR A 268 2.45 -38.51 -24.41
CA THR A 268 3.38 -38.41 -23.27
C THR A 268 4.13 -37.07 -23.18
N SER A 269 4.09 -36.25 -24.23
CA SER A 269 4.90 -35.03 -24.35
C SER A 269 4.25 -33.79 -23.73
N PHE A 270 2.99 -33.88 -23.31
CA PHE A 270 2.25 -32.79 -22.68
C PHE A 270 1.33 -33.28 -21.56
N ASP A 271 0.94 -32.37 -20.68
CA ASP A 271 0.20 -32.63 -19.45
C ASP A 271 -1.21 -32.03 -19.49
N ILE A 272 -1.35 -30.93 -20.23
CA ILE A 272 -2.58 -30.21 -20.57
C ILE A 272 -2.44 -29.68 -22.00
N GLY A 273 -3.54 -29.61 -22.75
CA GLY A 273 -3.58 -29.01 -24.07
C GLY A 273 -4.77 -28.07 -24.22
N HIS A 274 -4.62 -27.05 -25.06
CA HIS A 274 -5.64 -26.02 -25.25
C HIS A 274 -5.57 -25.43 -26.67
N GLY A 275 -6.74 -25.20 -27.26
CA GLY A 275 -6.90 -24.63 -28.60
C GLY A 275 -7.35 -23.18 -28.55
N PHE A 276 -6.83 -22.36 -29.47
CA PHE A 276 -7.18 -20.96 -29.61
C PHE A 276 -7.84 -20.70 -30.97
N GLY A 277 -8.99 -20.04 -30.93
CA GLY A 277 -9.77 -19.59 -32.08
C GLY A 277 -10.00 -18.08 -32.09
N TYR A 278 -10.66 -17.57 -33.12
CA TYR A 278 -11.06 -16.17 -33.24
C TYR A 278 -12.55 -16.08 -33.59
N ILE A 279 -13.23 -15.10 -32.99
CA ILE A 279 -14.62 -14.75 -33.34
C ILE A 279 -14.70 -13.25 -33.55
N SER A 280 -15.62 -12.80 -34.42
CA SER A 280 -15.71 -11.40 -34.82
C SER A 280 -16.21 -10.45 -33.72
N ALA A 281 -16.88 -10.97 -32.68
CA ALA A 281 -17.37 -10.19 -31.56
C ALA A 281 -17.54 -11.06 -30.30
N GLY A 282 -17.27 -10.47 -29.13
CA GLY A 282 -17.45 -11.15 -27.84
C GLY A 282 -16.39 -12.21 -27.55
N GLY A 283 -16.79 -13.20 -26.77
CA GLY A 283 -15.93 -14.27 -26.29
C GLY A 283 -16.69 -15.58 -26.12
N SER A 284 -16.08 -16.71 -26.52
CA SER A 284 -16.60 -18.03 -26.18
C SER A 284 -15.50 -19.04 -25.84
N GLY A 285 -15.76 -19.84 -24.79
CA GLY A 285 -14.89 -20.90 -24.33
C GLY A 285 -15.66 -22.17 -24.03
N ILE A 286 -15.06 -23.32 -24.29
CA ILE A 286 -15.59 -24.62 -23.84
C ILE A 286 -14.41 -25.53 -23.45
N ALA A 287 -14.48 -26.09 -22.25
CA ALA A 287 -13.49 -27.03 -21.76
C ALA A 287 -14.12 -28.29 -21.16
N GLY A 288 -13.36 -29.38 -21.23
CA GLY A 288 -13.65 -30.59 -20.48
C GLY A 288 -13.31 -30.40 -19.01
N ILE A 289 -14.22 -30.84 -18.13
CA ILE A 289 -14.00 -30.74 -16.68
C ILE A 289 -13.00 -31.80 -16.22
N SER A 290 -12.02 -31.40 -15.40
CA SER A 290 -11.05 -32.31 -14.76
C SER A 290 -10.21 -33.15 -15.72
N VAL A 291 -9.91 -32.63 -16.92
CA VAL A 291 -9.21 -33.38 -17.97
C VAL A 291 -7.69 -33.36 -17.85
N VAL A 292 -7.11 -32.49 -17.02
CA VAL A 292 -5.64 -32.43 -16.83
C VAL A 292 -5.06 -33.82 -16.47
N CYS A 293 -3.93 -34.15 -17.07
CA CYS A 293 -3.25 -35.45 -17.02
C CYS A 293 -4.01 -36.64 -17.64
N SER A 294 -5.23 -36.49 -18.15
CA SER A 294 -5.98 -37.57 -18.82
C SER A 294 -5.38 -37.94 -20.17
N SER A 295 -5.10 -39.22 -20.40
CA SER A 295 -4.54 -39.67 -21.69
C SER A 295 -5.52 -39.55 -22.86
N THR A 296 -6.82 -39.40 -22.61
CA THR A 296 -7.86 -39.39 -23.66
C THR A 296 -8.52 -38.03 -23.86
N SER A 297 -8.27 -37.08 -22.95
CA SER A 297 -9.01 -35.81 -22.95
C SER A 297 -8.21 -34.60 -22.45
N LYS A 298 -6.93 -34.73 -22.06
CA LYS A 298 -6.17 -33.59 -21.51
C LYS A 298 -5.94 -32.43 -22.47
N GLY A 299 -6.27 -32.58 -23.75
CA GLY A 299 -6.27 -31.51 -24.75
C GLY A 299 -7.63 -30.84 -24.96
N SER A 300 -8.66 -31.27 -24.22
CA SER A 300 -10.05 -30.81 -24.38
C SER A 300 -10.25 -29.44 -23.72
N GLY A 301 -9.67 -28.39 -24.28
CA GLY A 301 -9.91 -26.99 -23.90
C GLY A 301 -9.88 -26.09 -25.13
N TRP A 302 -10.80 -25.12 -25.18
CA TRP A 302 -10.95 -24.21 -26.31
C TRP A 302 -11.31 -22.80 -25.84
N SER A 303 -10.60 -21.79 -26.35
CA SER A 303 -10.90 -20.36 -26.11
C SER A 303 -10.91 -19.57 -27.42
N SER A 304 -11.91 -18.71 -27.60
CA SER A 304 -12.05 -17.85 -28.78
C SER A 304 -12.56 -16.47 -28.41
N ALA A 305 -11.96 -15.42 -28.97
CA ALA A 305 -12.33 -14.04 -28.66
C ALA A 305 -12.01 -13.08 -29.81
N SER A 306 -12.66 -11.92 -29.82
CA SER A 306 -12.38 -10.86 -30.79
C SER A 306 -11.18 -9.96 -30.44
N ASN A 307 -10.67 -10.03 -29.21
CA ASN A 307 -9.52 -9.25 -28.75
C ASN A 307 -8.75 -9.95 -27.62
N ASN A 308 -7.50 -9.52 -27.40
CA ASN A 308 -6.57 -10.16 -26.45
C ASN A 308 -7.09 -10.18 -25.02
N ALA A 309 -7.66 -9.08 -24.57
CA ALA A 309 -8.05 -9.00 -23.19
C ALA A 309 -9.28 -9.91 -22.93
N SER A 310 -10.16 -10.15 -23.91
CA SER A 310 -11.31 -11.05 -23.75
C SER A 310 -10.85 -12.51 -23.85
N MET A 311 -9.82 -12.76 -24.66
CA MET A 311 -9.14 -14.04 -24.67
C MET A 311 -8.56 -14.38 -23.30
N ILE A 312 -8.01 -13.40 -22.56
CA ILE A 312 -7.46 -13.61 -21.22
C ILE A 312 -8.53 -14.11 -20.25
N ASP A 313 -9.70 -13.48 -20.22
CA ASP A 313 -10.78 -13.88 -19.31
C ASP A 313 -11.24 -15.31 -19.57
N ILE A 314 -11.47 -15.62 -20.85
CA ILE A 314 -11.94 -16.93 -21.29
C ILE A 314 -10.87 -17.97 -21.01
N VAL A 315 -9.61 -17.75 -21.40
CA VAL A 315 -8.59 -18.78 -21.23
C VAL A 315 -8.28 -19.04 -19.75
N LEU A 316 -8.29 -17.99 -18.91
CA LEU A 316 -8.16 -18.16 -17.46
C LEU A 316 -9.31 -19.00 -16.89
N HIS A 317 -10.55 -18.75 -17.34
CA HIS A 317 -11.76 -19.48 -16.96
C HIS A 317 -11.76 -20.94 -17.44
N GLU A 318 -11.49 -21.17 -18.73
CA GLU A 318 -11.54 -22.49 -19.36
C GLU A 318 -10.44 -23.41 -18.85
N VAL A 319 -9.23 -22.88 -18.59
CA VAL A 319 -8.20 -23.67 -17.91
C VAL A 319 -8.65 -24.04 -16.49
N GLY A 320 -9.51 -23.24 -15.85
CA GLY A 320 -10.10 -23.54 -14.54
C GLY A 320 -10.95 -24.80 -14.60
N HIS A 321 -11.80 -24.92 -15.63
CA HIS A 321 -12.56 -26.15 -15.92
C HIS A 321 -11.64 -27.35 -16.16
N GLN A 322 -10.56 -27.18 -16.93
CA GLN A 322 -9.58 -28.26 -17.15
C GLN A 322 -8.95 -28.75 -15.83
N PHE A 323 -8.78 -27.85 -14.84
CA PHE A 323 -8.37 -28.14 -13.46
C PHE A 323 -9.53 -28.50 -12.51
N SER A 324 -10.72 -28.82 -13.04
CA SER A 324 -11.90 -29.28 -12.32
C SER A 324 -12.76 -28.20 -11.64
N ALA A 325 -12.44 -26.90 -11.74
CA ALA A 325 -13.30 -25.86 -11.21
C ALA A 325 -14.59 -25.80 -12.02
N ARG A 326 -15.74 -25.85 -11.34
CA ARG A 326 -17.06 -25.67 -11.96
C ARG A 326 -17.56 -24.24 -11.81
N HIS A 327 -18.61 -23.91 -12.57
CA HIS A 327 -19.23 -22.60 -12.45
C HIS A 327 -19.75 -22.36 -11.03
N SER A 328 -19.44 -21.18 -10.47
CA SER A 328 -19.72 -20.84 -9.09
C SER A 328 -21.04 -20.08 -8.87
N PHE A 329 -21.71 -19.66 -9.95
CA PHE A 329 -22.92 -18.85 -9.88
C PHE A 329 -24.18 -19.68 -9.58
N TYR A 330 -25.15 -19.08 -8.89
CA TYR A 330 -26.43 -19.71 -8.54
C TYR A 330 -27.61 -19.22 -9.40
N GLY A 331 -27.44 -18.16 -10.19
CA GLY A 331 -28.49 -17.55 -11.01
C GLY A 331 -29.09 -18.45 -12.09
N TYR A 332 -30.22 -18.01 -12.64
CA TYR A 332 -30.95 -18.69 -13.72
C TYR A 332 -31.21 -17.81 -14.94
N ALA A 333 -31.12 -16.47 -14.84
CA ALA A 333 -31.42 -15.57 -15.95
C ALA A 333 -30.36 -15.60 -17.08
N GLY A 334 -30.79 -15.36 -18.32
CA GLY A 334 -29.89 -15.24 -19.47
C GLY A 334 -28.93 -16.42 -19.65
N PHE A 335 -27.63 -16.12 -19.74
CA PHE A 335 -26.57 -17.11 -19.95
C PHE A 335 -26.31 -18.01 -18.74
N CYS A 336 -26.94 -17.72 -17.60
CA CYS A 336 -26.83 -18.54 -16.38
C CYS A 336 -27.86 -19.68 -16.36
N SER A 337 -28.65 -19.82 -17.42
CA SER A 337 -29.66 -20.87 -17.57
C SER A 337 -29.13 -22.15 -18.19
N GLY A 338 -29.95 -23.21 -18.14
CA GLY A 338 -29.69 -24.47 -18.84
C GLY A 338 -28.43 -25.17 -18.35
N SER A 339 -27.64 -25.71 -19.29
CA SER A 339 -26.43 -26.48 -19.02
C SER A 339 -25.25 -25.65 -18.50
N ASN A 340 -25.36 -24.32 -18.49
CA ASN A 340 -24.29 -23.48 -17.95
C ASN A 340 -24.28 -23.50 -16.42
N ARG A 341 -25.40 -23.75 -15.74
CA ARG A 341 -25.39 -23.87 -14.28
C ARG A 341 -24.80 -25.21 -13.85
N SER A 342 -23.80 -25.16 -12.97
CA SER A 342 -23.25 -26.35 -12.32
C SER A 342 -24.03 -26.68 -11.04
N ALA A 343 -24.99 -27.61 -11.13
CA ALA A 343 -25.79 -28.04 -9.97
C ALA A 343 -24.90 -28.56 -8.83
N GLY A 344 -25.08 -28.04 -7.60
CA GLY A 344 -24.24 -28.37 -6.45
C GLY A 344 -22.98 -27.53 -6.30
N TYR A 345 -22.74 -26.57 -7.19
CA TYR A 345 -21.54 -25.73 -7.18
C TYR A 345 -21.85 -24.22 -7.23
N GLY A 346 -23.13 -23.83 -7.14
CA GLY A 346 -23.55 -22.42 -7.13
C GLY A 346 -23.39 -21.79 -5.74
N TYR A 347 -22.18 -21.38 -5.38
CA TYR A 347 -21.86 -20.75 -4.08
C TYR A 347 -22.00 -19.22 -4.10
N GLU A 348 -22.17 -18.61 -5.27
CA GLU A 348 -22.30 -17.17 -5.41
C GLU A 348 -23.71 -16.79 -5.88
N PRO A 349 -24.38 -15.82 -5.23
CA PRO A 349 -25.73 -15.40 -5.61
C PRO A 349 -25.77 -14.80 -7.03
N GLY A 350 -26.85 -15.05 -7.76
CA GLY A 350 -27.09 -14.47 -9.08
C GLY A 350 -25.97 -14.80 -10.06
N SER A 351 -25.39 -13.79 -10.70
CA SER A 351 -24.27 -13.93 -11.63
C SER A 351 -22.93 -14.29 -11.00
N GLY A 352 -22.81 -14.12 -9.68
CA GLY A 352 -21.52 -14.16 -8.98
C GLY A 352 -20.56 -13.03 -9.39
N ASN A 353 -19.36 -13.09 -8.81
CA ASN A 353 -18.26 -12.17 -9.05
C ASN A 353 -16.99 -12.87 -9.49
N SER A 354 -16.64 -14.01 -8.91
CA SER A 354 -15.32 -14.63 -9.12
C SER A 354 -15.06 -15.08 -10.56
N LEU A 355 -13.81 -15.46 -10.86
CA LEU A 355 -13.39 -15.87 -12.21
C LEU A 355 -14.25 -17.00 -12.79
N MET A 356 -14.71 -17.95 -11.95
CA MET A 356 -15.53 -19.09 -12.39
C MET A 356 -17.04 -18.78 -12.37
N SER A 357 -17.42 -17.52 -12.12
CA SER A 357 -18.79 -17.03 -12.20
C SER A 357 -19.06 -16.36 -13.54
N TYR A 358 -20.30 -15.91 -13.77
CA TYR A 358 -20.71 -15.19 -14.98
C TYR A 358 -20.96 -13.71 -14.66
N GLU A 359 -20.02 -13.08 -13.95
CA GLU A 359 -20.12 -11.70 -13.46
C GLU A 359 -20.76 -10.75 -14.49
N GLY A 360 -21.89 -10.13 -14.13
CA GLY A 360 -22.58 -9.18 -15.00
C GLY A 360 -23.24 -9.78 -16.26
N ASN A 361 -23.33 -11.10 -16.37
CA ASN A 361 -23.74 -11.81 -17.57
C ASN A 361 -24.92 -12.80 -17.39
N CYS A 362 -25.79 -12.54 -16.41
CA CYS A 362 -27.14 -13.11 -16.28
C CYS A 362 -28.26 -12.06 -16.55
N PRO A 363 -28.37 -11.47 -17.76
CA PRO A 363 -29.37 -10.45 -18.06
C PRO A 363 -30.81 -10.99 -18.06
N GLY A 364 -31.78 -10.11 -17.83
CA GLY A 364 -33.21 -10.39 -17.99
C GLY A 364 -33.68 -10.13 -19.43
N PHE A 365 -34.56 -11.00 -19.95
CA PHE A 365 -35.07 -11.01 -21.34
C PHE A 365 -34.01 -11.19 -22.46
N GLY A 366 -34.42 -11.82 -23.57
CA GLY A 366 -33.64 -11.88 -24.81
C GLY A 366 -33.09 -13.24 -25.24
N GLN A 367 -33.12 -14.29 -24.40
CA GLN A 367 -32.73 -15.67 -24.76
C GLN A 367 -33.59 -16.73 -24.03
N THR A 368 -33.39 -18.00 -24.40
CA THR A 368 -34.23 -19.24 -24.34
C THR A 368 -35.01 -19.63 -23.07
N ASN A 369 -35.04 -18.86 -21.98
CA ASN A 369 -35.49 -19.32 -20.65
C ASN A 369 -36.63 -18.52 -19.98
N ASN A 370 -37.31 -17.59 -20.68
CA ASN A 370 -38.46 -16.81 -20.19
C ASN A 370 -38.27 -16.09 -18.82
N CYS A 371 -37.04 -15.76 -18.42
CA CYS A 371 -36.79 -15.05 -17.16
C CYS A 371 -36.81 -13.52 -17.36
N PRO A 372 -37.81 -12.79 -16.82
CA PRO A 372 -37.95 -11.35 -17.04
C PRO A 372 -36.97 -10.52 -16.20
N SER A 373 -36.50 -11.04 -15.06
CA SER A 373 -35.59 -10.33 -14.16
C SER A 373 -34.12 -10.61 -14.49
N SER A 374 -33.29 -9.57 -14.42
CA SER A 374 -31.83 -9.72 -14.42
C SER A 374 -31.38 -10.32 -13.09
N HIS A 375 -30.43 -11.26 -13.13
CA HIS A 375 -29.80 -11.82 -11.94
C HIS A 375 -28.37 -11.29 -11.73
N ASN A 376 -28.01 -10.21 -12.42
CA ASN A 376 -26.72 -9.54 -12.25
C ASN A 376 -26.67 -8.79 -10.92
N ILE A 377 -25.86 -9.28 -9.98
CA ILE A 377 -25.62 -8.64 -8.68
C ILE A 377 -24.68 -7.42 -8.78
N THR A 378 -23.93 -7.33 -9.89
CA THR A 378 -23.09 -6.19 -10.23
C THR A 378 -22.96 -6.10 -11.75
N PRO A 379 -22.71 -4.91 -12.32
CA PRO A 379 -22.05 -4.82 -13.62
C PRO A 379 -20.71 -5.56 -13.58
N TYR A 380 -20.25 -6.04 -14.74
CA TYR A 380 -18.91 -6.61 -14.86
C TYR A 380 -17.87 -5.56 -14.46
N VAL A 381 -16.99 -5.94 -13.53
CA VAL A 381 -15.88 -5.10 -13.05
C VAL A 381 -14.53 -5.76 -13.24
N GLY A 382 -14.50 -7.02 -13.72
CA GLY A 382 -13.27 -7.72 -14.09
C GLY A 382 -12.51 -8.18 -12.87
N THR A 383 -13.11 -9.10 -12.11
CA THR A 383 -12.44 -9.72 -10.96
C THR A 383 -11.71 -11.00 -11.35
N TYR A 384 -10.51 -11.17 -10.80
CA TYR A 384 -9.62 -12.30 -11.10
C TYR A 384 -9.14 -12.91 -9.80
N TYR A 385 -9.92 -13.86 -9.29
CA TYR A 385 -9.56 -14.74 -8.19
C TYR A 385 -10.40 -16.00 -8.27
N PHE A 386 -9.90 -17.08 -7.68
CA PHE A 386 -10.72 -18.27 -7.44
C PHE A 386 -11.48 -18.14 -6.13
N ASN A 387 -12.80 -18.30 -6.19
CA ASN A 387 -13.63 -18.40 -4.99
C ASN A 387 -13.29 -19.68 -4.20
N ASN A 388 -13.81 -19.77 -2.97
CA ASN A 388 -13.56 -20.91 -2.08
C ASN A 388 -13.82 -22.31 -2.70
N SER A 389 -14.81 -22.45 -3.58
CA SER A 389 -15.20 -23.71 -4.21
C SER A 389 -14.26 -24.08 -5.35
N SER A 390 -13.87 -23.08 -6.15
CA SER A 390 -12.92 -23.25 -7.25
C SER A 390 -11.55 -23.65 -6.71
N LEU A 391 -11.08 -23.00 -5.64
CA LEU A 391 -9.83 -23.35 -4.97
C LEU A 391 -9.83 -24.80 -4.49
N VAL A 392 -10.89 -25.25 -3.80
CA VAL A 392 -11.00 -26.64 -3.33
C VAL A 392 -10.94 -27.62 -4.49
N GLN A 393 -11.70 -27.38 -5.57
CA GLN A 393 -11.74 -28.27 -6.74
C GLN A 393 -10.37 -28.35 -7.43
N ILE A 394 -9.74 -27.20 -7.67
CA ILE A 394 -8.42 -27.11 -8.31
C ILE A 394 -7.37 -27.80 -7.44
N ILE A 395 -7.27 -27.47 -6.16
CA ILE A 395 -6.26 -28.06 -5.26
C ILE A 395 -6.47 -29.57 -5.10
N SER A 396 -7.71 -30.04 -5.10
CA SER A 396 -8.03 -31.49 -5.11
C SER A 396 -7.53 -32.17 -6.39
N LYS A 397 -7.68 -31.51 -7.55
CA LYS A 397 -7.11 -32.01 -8.83
C LYS A 397 -5.58 -32.00 -8.82
N LEU A 398 -4.96 -30.95 -8.30
CA LEU A 398 -3.50 -30.81 -8.20
C LEU A 398 -2.86 -31.86 -7.27
N THR A 399 -3.59 -32.32 -6.26
CA THR A 399 -3.11 -33.32 -5.30
C THR A 399 -3.42 -34.76 -5.72
N SER A 400 -4.41 -34.96 -6.59
CA SER A 400 -4.78 -36.29 -7.11
C SER A 400 -4.00 -36.71 -8.37
N THR A 401 -3.20 -35.82 -8.94
CA THR A 401 -2.45 -36.07 -10.18
C THR A 401 -0.95 -35.87 -10.02
N SER A 402 -0.15 -36.52 -10.88
CA SER A 402 1.32 -36.52 -10.79
C SER A 402 2.04 -36.25 -12.12
N CYS A 403 1.33 -35.74 -13.13
CA CYS A 403 1.97 -35.50 -14.44
C CYS A 403 2.83 -34.23 -14.49
N ALA A 404 2.58 -33.27 -13.57
CA ALA A 404 3.39 -32.07 -13.46
C ALA A 404 4.77 -32.35 -12.85
N SER A 405 5.77 -31.59 -13.29
CA SER A 405 7.04 -31.48 -12.59
C SER A 405 6.87 -30.59 -11.36
N THR A 406 7.42 -31.00 -10.21
CA THR A 406 7.30 -30.25 -8.95
C THR A 406 8.64 -29.71 -8.48
N THR A 407 8.68 -28.46 -8.06
CA THR A 407 9.81 -27.86 -7.34
C THR A 407 9.34 -27.27 -6.01
N SER A 408 10.21 -27.26 -5.00
CA SER A 408 9.93 -26.50 -3.76
C SER A 408 9.67 -25.03 -4.12
N SER A 409 8.60 -24.46 -3.58
CA SER A 409 8.36 -23.01 -3.66
C SER A 409 9.30 -22.22 -2.75
N ASN A 410 9.80 -22.86 -1.67
CA ASN A 410 10.44 -22.20 -0.52
C ASN A 410 9.55 -21.10 0.09
N ASN A 411 8.24 -21.24 -0.05
CA ASN A 411 7.21 -20.39 0.50
C ASN A 411 6.56 -21.08 1.71
N ASP A 412 6.24 -20.33 2.75
CA ASP A 412 5.47 -20.88 3.85
C ASP A 412 3.97 -20.91 3.47
N THR A 413 3.20 -21.77 4.11
CA THR A 413 1.74 -21.75 3.91
C THR A 413 1.12 -20.90 5.01
N PRO A 414 0.15 -20.02 4.69
CA PRO A 414 -0.51 -19.22 5.71
C PRO A 414 -1.11 -20.10 6.80
N VAL A 415 -1.07 -19.64 8.05
CA VAL A 415 -1.68 -20.34 9.20
C VAL A 415 -2.86 -19.55 9.74
N LEU A 416 -4.07 -20.10 9.58
CA LEU A 416 -5.33 -19.39 9.72
C LEU A 416 -6.08 -19.72 11.02
N THR A 417 -6.73 -18.71 11.59
CA THR A 417 -7.64 -18.80 12.74
C THR A 417 -9.00 -18.22 12.38
N VAL A 418 -10.06 -19.02 12.55
CA VAL A 418 -11.46 -18.63 12.34
C VAL A 418 -12.23 -18.53 13.67
N PRO A 419 -13.27 -17.68 13.73
CA PRO A 419 -14.17 -17.59 14.87
C PRO A 419 -15.03 -18.85 15.03
N ALA A 420 -15.46 -19.15 16.26
CA ALA A 420 -16.27 -20.33 16.56
C ALA A 420 -17.68 -20.26 15.94
N SER A 421 -18.32 -21.41 15.70
CA SER A 421 -19.72 -21.43 15.26
C SER A 421 -20.67 -20.85 16.31
N LYS A 422 -21.70 -20.13 15.88
CA LYS A 422 -22.67 -19.44 16.77
C LYS A 422 -24.09 -19.49 16.23
N SER A 423 -25.07 -19.40 17.14
CA SER A 423 -26.45 -19.13 16.77
C SER A 423 -26.71 -17.63 16.72
N ILE A 424 -27.36 -17.16 15.66
CA ILE A 424 -27.67 -15.74 15.42
C ILE A 424 -29.16 -15.55 15.15
N PRO A 425 -29.74 -14.37 15.46
CA PRO A 425 -31.13 -14.05 15.11
C PRO A 425 -31.30 -13.87 13.60
N LYS A 426 -32.51 -14.15 13.08
CA LYS A 426 -32.84 -13.86 11.67
C LYS A 426 -32.90 -12.34 11.41
N GLY A 427 -32.72 -11.93 10.16
CA GLY A 427 -32.91 -10.56 9.72
C GLY A 427 -32.06 -9.53 10.46
N THR A 428 -30.90 -9.94 10.98
CA THR A 428 -30.05 -9.11 11.84
C THR A 428 -28.61 -9.05 11.28
N PRO A 429 -28.02 -7.86 11.13
CA PRO A 429 -26.63 -7.70 10.72
C PRO A 429 -25.63 -8.43 11.62
N PHE A 430 -24.52 -8.87 11.04
CA PHE A 430 -23.43 -9.49 11.80
C PHE A 430 -22.05 -9.19 11.21
N THR A 431 -21.01 -9.28 12.03
CA THR A 431 -19.60 -9.13 11.61
C THR A 431 -18.80 -10.37 11.96
N LEU A 432 -18.05 -10.89 11.01
CA LEU A 432 -17.07 -11.97 11.21
C LEU A 432 -15.65 -11.42 11.13
N SER A 433 -14.80 -11.89 12.04
CA SER A 433 -13.37 -11.55 12.08
C SER A 433 -12.55 -12.81 12.27
N GLY A 434 -11.51 -12.98 11.46
CA GLY A 434 -10.46 -14.00 11.63
C GLY A 434 -9.07 -13.39 11.45
N SER A 435 -8.05 -14.24 11.46
CA SER A 435 -6.65 -13.83 11.30
C SER A 435 -5.83 -14.96 10.68
N ALA A 436 -4.69 -14.63 10.09
CA ALA A 436 -3.67 -15.62 9.75
C ALA A 436 -2.27 -15.06 9.97
N THR A 437 -1.28 -15.94 10.10
CA THR A 437 0.15 -15.61 10.20
C THR A 437 0.91 -16.22 9.02
N ASP A 438 1.80 -15.44 8.43
CA ASP A 438 2.72 -15.85 7.36
C ASP A 438 3.95 -14.92 7.37
N ASN A 439 5.02 -15.30 6.68
CA ASN A 439 6.19 -14.45 6.46
C ASN A 439 5.97 -13.44 5.32
N ASP A 440 4.98 -13.66 4.46
CA ASP A 440 4.58 -12.81 3.36
C ASP A 440 3.32 -11.98 3.67
N PRO A 441 3.12 -10.83 2.99
CA PRO A 441 1.88 -10.05 3.12
C PRO A 441 0.65 -10.85 2.68
N LEU A 442 -0.37 -10.92 3.54
CA LEU A 442 -1.58 -11.68 3.26
C LEU A 442 -2.74 -10.83 2.75
N THR A 443 -3.54 -11.44 1.88
CA THR A 443 -4.90 -10.99 1.55
C THR A 443 -5.92 -12.01 2.03
N PHE A 444 -7.13 -11.53 2.29
CA PHE A 444 -8.19 -12.28 2.95
C PHE A 444 -9.52 -12.05 2.26
N ILE A 445 -10.40 -13.04 2.38
CA ILE A 445 -11.79 -12.94 1.95
C ILE A 445 -12.68 -13.85 2.80
N TRP A 446 -13.82 -13.32 3.23
CA TRP A 446 -14.93 -14.09 3.79
C TRP A 446 -15.96 -14.37 2.70
N GLU A 447 -16.30 -15.65 2.50
CA GLU A 447 -17.25 -16.12 1.52
C GLU A 447 -18.24 -17.09 2.15
N GLU A 448 -19.49 -17.06 1.71
CA GLU A 448 -20.44 -18.12 2.02
C GLU A 448 -20.03 -19.41 1.29
N TYR A 449 -20.19 -20.55 1.96
CA TYR A 449 -19.81 -21.87 1.48
C TYR A 449 -20.94 -22.88 1.73
N ASP A 450 -22.17 -22.45 1.46
CA ASP A 450 -23.32 -23.32 1.34
C ASP A 450 -23.93 -23.20 -0.07
N THR A 451 -24.50 -24.31 -0.54
CA THR A 451 -25.21 -24.39 -1.80
C THR A 451 -26.08 -25.65 -1.78
N ASP A 452 -26.89 -25.84 -2.81
CA ASP A 452 -27.69 -27.05 -3.01
C ASP A 452 -27.56 -27.62 -4.42
N ASN A 453 -28.11 -28.81 -4.60
CA ASN A 453 -28.27 -29.46 -5.90
C ASN A 453 -29.69 -29.26 -6.47
N ASN A 454 -30.45 -28.29 -5.97
CA ASN A 454 -31.84 -28.14 -6.39
C ASN A 454 -31.91 -27.65 -7.83
N THR A 455 -32.94 -28.09 -8.56
CA THR A 455 -33.35 -27.45 -9.80
C THR A 455 -33.78 -26.02 -9.46
N VAL A 456 -33.21 -25.05 -10.16
CA VAL A 456 -33.48 -23.63 -9.93
C VAL A 456 -34.26 -23.08 -11.11
N ASP A 457 -35.22 -22.22 -10.82
CA ASP A 457 -36.00 -21.45 -11.79
C ASP A 457 -35.69 -19.95 -11.67
N CYS A 458 -36.33 -19.14 -12.50
CA CYS A 458 -36.13 -17.68 -12.50
C CYS A 458 -36.42 -17.05 -11.12
N THR A 459 -37.42 -17.53 -10.38
CA THR A 459 -37.80 -16.93 -9.09
C THR A 459 -36.84 -17.35 -7.97
N SER A 460 -36.57 -18.65 -7.84
CA SER A 460 -35.68 -19.21 -6.81
C SER A 460 -34.20 -18.90 -7.03
N GLY A 461 -33.80 -18.63 -8.27
CA GLY A 461 -32.43 -18.22 -8.61
C GLY A 461 -32.19 -16.72 -8.52
N HIS A 462 -33.22 -15.92 -8.24
CA HIS A 462 -33.07 -14.48 -8.07
C HIS A 462 -32.43 -14.18 -6.70
N PRO A 463 -31.37 -13.37 -6.60
CA PRO A 463 -30.69 -13.12 -5.33
C PRO A 463 -31.63 -12.67 -4.20
N ASP A 464 -32.60 -11.79 -4.49
CA ASP A 464 -33.55 -11.31 -3.47
C ASP A 464 -34.47 -12.39 -2.88
N ALA A 465 -34.64 -13.52 -3.59
CA ALA A 465 -35.41 -14.65 -3.07
C ALA A 465 -34.64 -15.44 -2.00
N ALA A 466 -33.32 -15.28 -1.93
CA ALA A 466 -32.45 -16.06 -1.04
C ALA A 466 -32.77 -15.86 0.45
N ALA A 467 -33.32 -14.70 0.84
CA ALA A 467 -33.72 -14.41 2.22
C ALA A 467 -34.65 -15.48 2.81
N ASN A 468 -35.54 -16.03 1.98
CA ASN A 468 -36.53 -17.02 2.39
C ASN A 468 -36.13 -18.45 2.05
N SER A 469 -34.94 -18.64 1.47
CA SER A 469 -34.39 -19.96 1.16
C SER A 469 -33.58 -20.50 2.34
N THR A 470 -33.64 -21.81 2.52
CA THR A 470 -32.81 -22.53 3.51
C THR A 470 -31.43 -22.89 2.99
N THR A 471 -31.17 -22.71 1.69
CA THR A 471 -29.97 -23.26 1.01
C THR A 471 -29.37 -22.36 -0.07
N ALA A 472 -30.10 -21.36 -0.56
CA ALA A 472 -29.56 -20.45 -1.59
C ALA A 472 -28.49 -19.52 -0.99
N PRO A 473 -27.39 -19.25 -1.70
CA PRO A 473 -26.35 -18.34 -1.23
C PRO A 473 -26.92 -16.92 -1.06
N LEU A 474 -26.58 -16.27 0.04
CA LEU A 474 -27.08 -14.98 0.48
C LEU A 474 -26.10 -13.84 0.18
N PHE A 475 -24.80 -14.11 0.29
CA PHE A 475 -23.75 -13.10 0.27
C PHE A 475 -22.80 -13.28 -0.91
N ARG A 476 -22.61 -12.21 -1.67
CA ARG A 476 -21.70 -12.17 -2.82
C ARG A 476 -20.25 -12.26 -2.38
N SER A 477 -19.39 -12.64 -3.31
CA SER A 477 -17.95 -12.60 -3.14
C SER A 477 -17.38 -11.23 -3.50
N PHE A 478 -16.23 -10.89 -2.93
CA PHE A 478 -15.48 -9.64 -3.17
C PHE A 478 -14.03 -9.93 -3.53
N ASP A 479 -13.28 -8.93 -3.99
CA ASP A 479 -11.84 -9.13 -4.20
C ASP A 479 -11.11 -9.37 -2.86
N PRO A 480 -10.14 -10.31 -2.81
CA PRO A 480 -9.28 -10.49 -1.65
C PRO A 480 -8.56 -9.19 -1.27
N SER A 481 -8.52 -8.88 0.03
CA SER A 481 -7.86 -7.66 0.52
C SER A 481 -7.14 -7.87 1.85
N SER A 482 -6.17 -7.01 2.17
CA SER A 482 -5.42 -7.07 3.42
C SER A 482 -6.28 -6.87 4.67
N ASN A 483 -7.45 -6.21 4.52
CA ASN A 483 -8.42 -5.99 5.59
C ASN A 483 -9.63 -6.93 5.49
N GLY A 484 -9.65 -7.84 4.50
CA GLY A 484 -10.77 -8.76 4.26
C GLY A 484 -10.92 -9.85 5.32
N ASN A 485 -10.03 -9.87 6.32
CA ASN A 485 -10.11 -10.77 7.47
C ASN A 485 -11.27 -10.41 8.41
N THR A 486 -11.81 -9.20 8.28
CA THR A 486 -13.06 -8.77 8.92
C THR A 486 -14.08 -8.32 7.88
N ARG A 487 -15.29 -8.89 7.90
CA ARG A 487 -16.39 -8.50 7.00
C ARG A 487 -17.70 -8.38 7.78
N THR A 488 -18.45 -7.32 7.47
CA THR A 488 -19.81 -7.08 7.95
C THR A 488 -20.81 -7.46 6.87
N PHE A 489 -21.92 -8.07 7.28
CA PHE A 489 -22.97 -8.58 6.43
C PHE A 489 -24.33 -8.02 6.87
N PRO A 490 -25.04 -7.26 6.01
CA PRO A 490 -24.59 -6.68 4.73
C PRO A 490 -23.43 -5.68 4.89
N GLN A 491 -22.88 -5.20 3.78
CA GLN A 491 -21.86 -4.14 3.81
C GLN A 491 -22.31 -2.88 4.58
N TRP A 492 -21.37 -2.15 5.19
CA TRP A 492 -21.66 -0.96 6.02
C TRP A 492 -22.52 0.09 5.32
N SER A 493 -22.29 0.34 4.03
CA SER A 493 -23.06 1.32 3.26
C SER A 493 -24.55 0.98 3.21
N ASP A 494 -24.91 -0.30 3.20
CA ASP A 494 -26.30 -0.75 3.16
C ASP A 494 -26.97 -0.54 4.52
N ILE A 495 -26.28 -0.94 5.59
CA ILE A 495 -26.74 -0.78 6.97
C ILE A 495 -26.97 0.72 7.29
N LEU A 496 -25.98 1.58 7.00
CA LEU A 496 -26.04 2.99 7.40
C LEU A 496 -27.01 3.84 6.57
N ASN A 497 -27.21 3.47 5.29
CA ASN A 497 -28.16 4.16 4.41
C ASN A 497 -29.57 3.54 4.47
N ASN A 498 -29.77 2.45 5.20
CA ASN A 498 -31.01 1.66 5.21
C ASN A 498 -31.38 1.20 3.78
N THR A 499 -30.38 0.84 2.99
CA THR A 499 -30.54 0.36 1.62
C THR A 499 -30.21 -1.13 1.56
N HIS A 500 -30.55 -1.74 0.44
CA HIS A 500 -30.28 -3.14 0.18
C HIS A 500 -29.61 -3.29 -1.18
N THR A 501 -28.43 -3.91 -1.19
CA THR A 501 -27.73 -4.32 -2.41
C THR A 501 -28.01 -5.78 -2.72
N MET A 502 -28.42 -6.04 -3.96
CA MET A 502 -28.67 -7.41 -4.45
C MET A 502 -27.45 -8.31 -4.22
N GLY A 503 -27.67 -9.49 -3.62
CA GLY A 503 -26.59 -10.41 -3.24
C GLY A 503 -25.92 -10.10 -1.91
N GLU A 504 -26.47 -9.21 -1.08
CA GLU A 504 -26.09 -8.97 0.32
C GLU A 504 -27.32 -9.13 1.22
N ILE A 505 -27.87 -10.35 1.27
CA ILE A 505 -29.21 -10.62 1.81
C ILE A 505 -29.14 -11.20 3.22
N LEU A 506 -29.87 -10.61 4.17
CA LEU A 506 -30.04 -11.23 5.49
C LEU A 506 -31.07 -12.38 5.46
N PRO A 507 -30.81 -13.49 6.17
CA PRO A 507 -31.71 -14.64 6.20
C PRO A 507 -32.98 -14.35 7.02
N ASN A 508 -34.15 -14.72 6.51
CA ASN A 508 -35.45 -14.60 7.20
C ASN A 508 -36.04 -15.93 7.69
N VAL A 509 -35.34 -17.05 7.45
CA VAL A 509 -35.75 -18.39 7.84
C VAL A 509 -34.70 -19.09 8.70
N THR A 510 -35.12 -20.14 9.42
CA THR A 510 -34.18 -21.02 10.12
C THR A 510 -33.29 -21.73 9.09
N ARG A 511 -31.98 -21.50 9.16
CA ARG A 511 -30.98 -22.16 8.31
C ARG A 511 -29.61 -22.15 8.95
N ASN A 512 -28.70 -22.96 8.45
CA ASN A 512 -27.28 -22.80 8.72
C ASN A 512 -26.65 -22.06 7.55
N ILE A 513 -25.78 -21.11 7.85
CA ILE A 513 -24.93 -20.43 6.88
C ILE A 513 -23.51 -20.86 7.17
N LYS A 514 -22.87 -21.52 6.22
CA LYS A 514 -21.45 -21.89 6.33
C LYS A 514 -20.63 -20.74 5.77
N MET A 515 -19.72 -20.21 6.57
CA MET A 515 -18.84 -19.11 6.16
C MET A 515 -17.41 -19.62 6.17
N ARG A 516 -16.65 -19.25 5.15
CA ARG A 516 -15.24 -19.62 5.02
C ARG A 516 -14.39 -18.38 4.87
N LEU A 517 -13.30 -18.33 5.64
CA LEU A 517 -12.23 -17.37 5.48
C LEU A 517 -11.11 -18.03 4.68
N THR A 518 -10.65 -17.36 3.62
CA THR A 518 -9.49 -17.79 2.83
C THR A 518 -8.39 -16.75 2.96
N ALA A 519 -7.18 -17.17 3.34
CA ALA A 519 -5.96 -16.36 3.28
C ALA A 519 -5.14 -16.74 2.04
N ARG A 520 -4.50 -15.74 1.41
CA ARG A 520 -3.61 -15.87 0.25
C ARG A 520 -2.34 -15.04 0.46
N ASP A 521 -1.18 -15.60 0.17
CA ASP A 521 0.11 -14.89 0.22
C ASP A 521 0.56 -14.31 -1.13
N GLY A 522 -0.08 -14.72 -2.23
CA GLY A 522 0.25 -14.29 -3.59
C GLY A 522 1.46 -15.00 -4.22
N PHE A 523 1.97 -16.04 -3.57
CA PHE A 523 3.06 -16.91 -4.04
C PHE A 523 2.60 -18.35 -4.25
N GLY A 524 1.29 -18.53 -4.47
CA GLY A 524 0.62 -19.81 -4.63
C GLY A 524 0.19 -20.44 -3.31
N GLY A 525 0.48 -19.79 -2.18
CA GLY A 525 0.05 -20.23 -0.88
C GLY A 525 -1.33 -19.73 -0.50
N THR A 526 -2.16 -20.68 -0.06
CA THR A 526 -3.50 -20.40 0.41
C THR A 526 -3.88 -21.39 1.50
N GLU A 527 -4.59 -20.90 2.51
CA GLU A 527 -5.27 -21.73 3.51
C GLU A 527 -6.69 -21.21 3.73
N TRP A 528 -7.61 -22.11 4.06
CA TRP A 528 -8.97 -21.73 4.45
C TRP A 528 -9.45 -22.41 5.74
N GLY A 529 -10.35 -21.71 6.44
CA GLY A 529 -11.03 -22.22 7.63
C GLY A 529 -12.52 -21.86 7.62
N GLU A 530 -13.33 -22.66 8.30
CA GLU A 530 -14.80 -22.58 8.27
C GLU A 530 -15.39 -22.27 9.64
N THR A 531 -16.51 -21.53 9.62
CA THR A 531 -17.39 -21.34 10.76
C THR A 531 -18.84 -21.50 10.31
N THR A 532 -19.75 -21.79 11.24
CA THR A 532 -21.18 -21.94 10.92
C THR A 532 -22.02 -21.00 11.77
N LEU A 533 -22.90 -20.27 11.10
CA LEU A 533 -23.91 -19.42 11.70
C LEU A 533 -25.26 -20.14 11.64
N SER A 534 -25.78 -20.54 12.79
CA SER A 534 -27.11 -21.15 12.89
C SER A 534 -28.16 -20.06 13.10
N VAL A 535 -28.86 -19.70 12.04
CA VAL A 535 -29.94 -18.71 12.06
C VAL A 535 -31.15 -19.30 12.78
N VAL A 536 -31.59 -18.63 13.83
CA VAL A 536 -32.72 -19.06 14.66
C VAL A 536 -33.98 -18.36 14.19
N GLY A 537 -34.85 -19.05 13.44
CA GLY A 537 -36.04 -18.42 12.84
C GLY A 537 -37.10 -17.91 13.83
N SER A 538 -37.05 -18.39 15.09
CA SER A 538 -37.90 -17.93 16.20
C SER A 538 -37.34 -16.74 16.98
N ALA A 539 -36.14 -16.25 16.65
CA ALA A 539 -35.50 -15.11 17.27
C ALA A 539 -35.12 -14.07 16.20
N GLY A 540 -35.19 -12.78 16.55
CA GLY A 540 -34.94 -11.68 15.64
C GLY A 540 -36.18 -11.12 14.91
N PRO A 541 -36.03 -9.98 14.23
CA PRO A 541 -34.79 -9.21 14.12
C PRO A 541 -34.44 -8.49 15.43
N PHE A 542 -33.16 -8.41 15.73
CA PHE A 542 -32.62 -7.57 16.81
C PHE A 542 -32.50 -6.14 16.27
N VAL A 543 -33.18 -5.18 16.89
CA VAL A 543 -33.37 -3.83 16.32
C VAL A 543 -33.24 -2.74 17.37
N VAL A 544 -32.42 -1.72 17.13
CA VAL A 544 -32.36 -0.48 17.89
C VAL A 544 -33.58 0.38 17.53
N ASN A 545 -34.38 0.73 18.53
CA ASN A 545 -35.62 1.48 18.33
C ASN A 545 -35.44 3.00 18.50
N THR A 546 -34.35 3.42 19.15
CA THR A 546 -34.07 4.83 19.44
C THR A 546 -33.43 5.53 18.24
N ALA A 547 -33.85 6.77 17.96
CA ALA A 547 -33.24 7.65 16.95
C ALA A 547 -33.24 7.09 15.51
N ASN A 548 -34.33 6.43 15.12
CA ASN A 548 -34.55 5.99 13.72
C ASN A 548 -35.11 7.09 12.81
N THR A 549 -35.31 8.30 13.34
CA THR A 549 -35.61 9.54 12.59
C THR A 549 -34.69 10.65 13.08
N ALA A 550 -34.59 11.76 12.31
CA ALA A 550 -33.72 12.89 12.66
C ALA A 550 -33.99 13.36 14.10
N THR A 551 -32.98 13.24 14.96
CA THR A 551 -33.10 13.46 16.41
C THR A 551 -32.00 14.40 16.86
N THR A 552 -32.31 15.32 17.78
CA THR A 552 -31.34 16.23 18.38
C THR A 552 -31.24 16.00 19.88
N TYR A 553 -30.01 15.84 20.37
CA TYR A 553 -29.70 15.79 21.79
C TYR A 553 -28.72 16.89 22.18
N THR A 554 -28.64 17.18 23.48
CA THR A 554 -27.59 18.02 24.05
C THR A 554 -26.48 17.12 24.60
N GLY A 555 -25.23 17.49 24.38
CA GLY A 555 -24.06 16.78 24.90
C GLY A 555 -24.11 16.69 26.43
N GLY A 556 -23.83 15.51 26.98
CA GLY A 556 -23.98 15.22 28.41
C GLY A 556 -25.41 14.91 28.86
N GLN A 557 -26.42 15.02 27.99
CA GLN A 557 -27.79 14.62 28.29
C GLN A 557 -27.87 13.11 28.53
N THR A 558 -28.57 12.69 29.58
CA THR A 558 -28.93 11.28 29.76
C THR A 558 -30.20 10.97 28.98
N VAL A 559 -30.16 9.93 28.16
CA VAL A 559 -31.29 9.46 27.34
C VAL A 559 -31.51 7.96 27.52
N THR A 560 -32.74 7.52 27.29
CA THR A 560 -33.08 6.10 27.30
C THR A 560 -32.88 5.50 25.92
N LEU A 561 -31.89 4.63 25.79
CA LEU A 561 -31.72 3.77 24.63
C LEU A 561 -32.65 2.55 24.78
N SER A 562 -33.31 2.15 23.70
CA SER A 562 -34.15 0.95 23.65
C SER A 562 -33.89 0.14 22.39
N TRP A 563 -34.01 -1.18 22.50
CA TRP A 563 -33.89 -2.13 21.41
C TRP A 563 -34.82 -3.34 21.59
N SER A 564 -35.14 -4.01 20.50
CA SER A 564 -35.86 -5.27 20.50
C SER A 564 -34.90 -6.41 20.83
N VAL A 565 -35.04 -7.01 22.03
CA VAL A 565 -34.26 -8.20 22.42
C VAL A 565 -34.56 -9.39 21.51
N ALA A 566 -35.81 -9.49 21.03
CA ALA A 566 -36.25 -10.49 20.05
C ALA A 566 -35.80 -11.94 20.35
N SER A 567 -35.93 -12.38 21.61
CA SER A 567 -35.54 -13.71 22.08
C SER A 567 -34.04 -14.04 21.98
N THR A 568 -33.16 -13.07 21.70
CA THR A 568 -31.71 -13.28 21.59
C THR A 568 -31.03 -13.61 22.92
N ASN A 569 -31.64 -13.21 24.05
CA ASN A 569 -31.16 -13.52 25.40
C ASN A 569 -31.52 -14.93 25.89
N ALA A 570 -32.36 -15.66 25.16
CA ALA A 570 -32.75 -17.02 25.47
C ALA A 570 -32.02 -18.05 24.59
N ALA A 571 -32.01 -19.31 25.02
CA ALA A 571 -31.49 -20.40 24.20
C ALA A 571 -32.27 -20.52 22.87
N PRO A 572 -31.60 -20.82 21.74
CA PRO A 572 -30.20 -21.25 21.64
C PRO A 572 -29.17 -20.11 21.47
N ILE A 573 -29.58 -18.86 21.27
CA ILE A 573 -28.65 -17.72 21.07
C ILE A 573 -27.92 -17.36 22.38
N SER A 574 -28.64 -17.31 23.49
CA SER A 574 -28.12 -17.13 24.85
C SER A 574 -27.21 -15.89 25.04
N CYS A 575 -27.50 -14.80 24.33
CA CYS A 575 -26.75 -13.55 24.45
C CYS A 575 -27.25 -12.73 25.64
N SER A 576 -26.62 -12.91 26.81
CA SER A 576 -27.04 -12.25 28.06
C SER A 576 -26.62 -10.78 28.18
N GLN A 577 -25.62 -10.34 27.41
CA GLN A 577 -25.04 -9.01 27.49
C GLN A 577 -24.81 -8.36 26.12
N VAL A 578 -24.83 -7.04 26.09
CA VAL A 578 -24.54 -6.20 24.93
C VAL A 578 -23.59 -5.05 25.30
N ASP A 579 -22.82 -4.59 24.33
CA ASP A 579 -22.09 -3.32 24.38
C ASP A 579 -22.91 -2.24 23.65
N ILE A 580 -22.88 -1.02 24.17
CA ILE A 580 -23.48 0.15 23.55
C ILE A 580 -22.36 1.08 23.10
N LEU A 581 -22.29 1.31 21.79
CA LEU A 581 -21.21 2.05 21.14
C LEU A 581 -21.74 3.30 20.46
N TRP A 582 -20.89 4.32 20.32
CA TRP A 582 -21.21 5.59 19.70
C TRP A 582 -20.24 5.94 18.55
N SER A 583 -20.82 6.46 17.48
CA SER A 583 -20.16 7.02 16.30
C SER A 583 -20.43 8.51 16.22
N ASN A 584 -19.45 9.32 15.86
CA ASN A 584 -19.61 10.76 15.60
C ASN A 584 -19.51 11.12 14.10
N ASP A 585 -19.35 10.13 13.23
CA ASP A 585 -18.98 10.23 11.82
C ASP A 585 -19.96 9.55 10.86
N GLY A 586 -21.19 9.29 11.30
CA GLY A 586 -22.24 8.69 10.47
C GLY A 586 -22.37 7.18 10.61
N GLY A 587 -21.58 6.55 11.50
CA GLY A 587 -21.63 5.10 11.75
C GLY A 587 -20.45 4.33 11.14
N TYR A 588 -19.41 5.03 10.66
CA TYR A 588 -18.24 4.36 10.08
C TYR A 588 -17.24 3.92 11.15
N ASN A 589 -17.13 4.64 12.28
CA ASN A 589 -16.20 4.33 13.36
C ASN A 589 -16.85 4.37 14.75
N TYR A 590 -16.85 3.23 15.44
CA TYR A 590 -17.40 3.07 16.80
C TYR A 590 -16.31 3.06 17.88
N ASN A 591 -15.50 4.12 17.92
CA ASN A 591 -14.38 4.22 18.86
C ASN A 591 -14.81 4.60 20.29
N THR A 592 -16.07 5.01 20.49
CA THR A 592 -16.58 5.41 21.81
C THR A 592 -17.48 4.32 22.38
N ILE A 593 -17.09 3.73 23.50
CA ILE A 593 -17.93 2.80 24.27
C ILE A 593 -18.74 3.64 25.26
N LEU A 594 -20.08 3.64 25.15
CA LEU A 594 -20.95 4.29 26.11
C LEU A 594 -21.15 3.41 27.35
N ILE A 595 -21.43 2.13 27.13
CA ILE A 595 -21.58 1.12 28.18
C ILE A 595 -21.03 -0.19 27.63
N SER A 596 -20.23 -0.91 28.42
CA SER A 596 -19.78 -2.26 28.06
C SER A 596 -20.44 -3.32 28.95
N GLY A 597 -20.81 -4.46 28.36
CA GLY A 597 -21.28 -5.64 29.09
C GLY A 597 -22.59 -5.46 29.87
N THR A 598 -23.49 -4.59 29.42
CA THR A 598 -24.79 -4.41 30.08
C THR A 598 -25.78 -5.51 29.69
N ALA A 599 -26.84 -5.71 30.49
CA ALA A 599 -27.80 -6.78 30.25
C ALA A 599 -28.52 -6.61 28.89
N ASN A 600 -28.74 -7.74 28.19
CA ASN A 600 -29.57 -7.77 27.00
C ASN A 600 -31.07 -7.84 27.37
N ASP A 601 -31.58 -6.75 27.94
CA ASP A 601 -32.93 -6.63 28.51
C ASP A 601 -33.85 -5.64 27.76
N GLY A 602 -33.31 -4.95 26.75
CA GLY A 602 -34.07 -4.11 25.81
C GLY A 602 -34.01 -2.63 26.10
N SER A 603 -33.41 -2.18 27.21
CA SER A 603 -33.25 -0.74 27.47
C SER A 603 -32.14 -0.40 28.45
N GLN A 604 -31.43 0.70 28.20
CA GLN A 604 -30.42 1.25 29.11
C GLN A 604 -30.45 2.78 29.11
N SER A 605 -30.08 3.37 30.25
CA SER A 605 -29.83 4.82 30.33
C SER A 605 -28.39 5.11 29.91
N ILE A 606 -28.22 5.91 28.86
CA ILE A 606 -26.91 6.30 28.34
C ILE A 606 -26.72 7.82 28.44
N THR A 607 -25.48 8.26 28.57
CA THR A 607 -25.13 9.67 28.46
C THR A 607 -24.63 9.96 27.05
N ILE A 608 -25.27 10.90 26.36
CA ILE A 608 -24.85 11.35 25.04
C ILE A 608 -23.47 12.02 25.14
N PRO A 609 -22.47 11.61 24.33
CA PRO A 609 -21.15 12.23 24.35
C PRO A 609 -21.22 13.74 24.22
N ASN A 610 -20.44 14.44 25.03
CA ASN A 610 -20.42 15.91 25.01
C ASN A 610 -19.52 16.46 23.89
N VAL A 611 -19.75 15.98 22.67
CA VAL A 611 -19.02 16.35 21.45
C VAL A 611 -20.04 16.70 20.38
N ALA A 612 -19.93 17.90 19.80
CA ALA A 612 -20.86 18.32 18.76
C ALA A 612 -20.68 17.48 17.48
N THR A 613 -21.80 17.02 16.92
CA THR A 613 -21.82 16.31 15.63
C THR A 613 -23.22 16.40 15.01
N THR A 614 -23.31 16.36 13.69
CA THR A 614 -24.59 16.18 12.95
C THR A 614 -24.76 14.74 12.44
N GLN A 615 -23.78 13.88 12.70
CA GLN A 615 -23.65 12.53 12.15
C GLN A 615 -23.55 11.47 13.27
N GLY A 616 -24.14 11.72 14.44
CA GLY A 616 -24.10 10.78 15.56
C GLY A 616 -24.86 9.48 15.24
N ARG A 617 -24.30 8.33 15.62
CA ARG A 617 -24.96 7.01 15.57
C ARG A 617 -24.74 6.24 16.85
N VAL A 618 -25.71 5.41 17.23
CA VAL A 618 -25.62 4.46 18.34
C VAL A 618 -25.75 3.04 17.80
N MET A 619 -24.87 2.16 18.26
CA MET A 619 -24.91 0.73 17.97
C MET A 619 -25.14 -0.04 19.26
N VAL A 620 -25.97 -1.08 19.19
CA VAL A 620 -26.06 -2.11 20.22
C VAL A 620 -25.47 -3.39 19.65
N LYS A 621 -24.37 -3.87 20.25
CA LYS A 621 -23.58 -5.00 19.76
C LYS A 621 -23.61 -6.15 20.76
N ALA A 622 -23.83 -7.38 20.29
CA ALA A 622 -23.80 -8.55 21.15
C ALA A 622 -22.41 -8.80 21.77
N VAL A 623 -22.36 -9.16 23.05
CA VAL A 623 -21.12 -9.64 23.69
C VAL A 623 -21.03 -11.16 23.56
N GLY A 624 -19.91 -11.65 23.01
CA GLY A 624 -19.69 -13.10 22.82
C GLY A 624 -20.47 -13.74 21.66
N ASN A 625 -21.09 -12.92 20.80
CA ASN A 625 -21.77 -13.30 19.57
C ASN A 625 -21.48 -12.25 18.45
N TYR A 626 -21.97 -12.47 17.23
CA TYR A 626 -21.57 -11.69 16.04
C TYR A 626 -22.58 -10.63 15.59
N PHE A 627 -23.81 -10.69 16.11
CA PHE A 627 -24.90 -9.83 15.66
C PHE A 627 -24.89 -8.46 16.36
N PHE A 628 -25.43 -7.46 15.66
CA PHE A 628 -25.59 -6.10 16.18
C PHE A 628 -26.72 -5.38 15.42
N ASP A 629 -27.09 -4.20 15.89
CA ASP A 629 -27.88 -3.27 15.09
C ASP A 629 -27.49 -1.79 15.36
N VAL A 630 -27.79 -0.92 14.40
CA VAL A 630 -27.48 0.52 14.41
C VAL A 630 -28.75 1.32 14.14
N ASN A 631 -28.90 2.47 14.81
CA ASN A 631 -30.03 3.34 14.55
C ASN A 631 -30.06 3.92 13.11
N ASN A 632 -31.27 4.06 12.55
CA ASN A 632 -31.46 4.35 11.13
C ASN A 632 -31.12 5.80 10.73
N ALA A 633 -31.15 6.78 11.65
CA ALA A 633 -30.96 8.21 11.31
C ALA A 633 -29.80 8.94 12.02
N ASN A 634 -29.27 9.96 11.33
CA ASN A 634 -28.51 11.09 11.88
C ASN A 634 -28.97 11.52 13.30
N ILE A 635 -28.15 11.36 14.34
CA ILE A 635 -28.30 12.09 15.61
C ILE A 635 -27.48 13.38 15.56
N THR A 636 -28.13 14.51 15.76
CA THR A 636 -27.44 15.79 15.98
C THR A 636 -27.19 15.99 17.47
N VAL A 637 -25.94 16.20 17.85
CA VAL A 637 -25.54 16.57 19.20
C VAL A 637 -25.13 18.03 19.22
N THR A 638 -25.86 18.82 20.00
CA THR A 638 -25.48 20.18 20.35
C THR A 638 -24.60 20.15 21.59
N SER A 639 -23.41 20.75 21.56
CA SER A 639 -22.49 20.73 22.69
C SER A 639 -21.86 22.10 22.92
N GLY A 640 -21.71 22.49 24.20
CA GLY A 640 -20.89 23.64 24.59
C GLY A 640 -19.39 23.37 24.50
N CYS A 641 -18.98 22.11 24.33
CA CYS A 641 -17.60 21.75 24.10
C CYS A 641 -17.21 21.99 22.63
N GLN A 642 -16.45 23.06 22.40
CA GLN A 642 -16.05 23.51 21.06
C GLN A 642 -14.51 23.69 20.98
N PRO A 643 -13.72 22.61 21.07
CA PRO A 643 -12.28 22.72 20.87
C PRO A 643 -12.00 23.09 19.41
N LYS A 644 -10.98 23.92 19.20
CA LYS A 644 -10.56 24.27 17.84
C LYS A 644 -9.87 23.08 17.17
N VAL A 645 -10.08 22.94 15.87
CA VAL A 645 -9.26 22.03 15.04
C VAL A 645 -7.87 22.66 14.90
N THR A 646 -6.84 21.91 15.28
CA THR A 646 -5.46 22.38 15.28
C THR A 646 -4.51 21.45 14.55
N TYR A 647 -3.35 21.96 14.18
CA TYR A 647 -2.26 21.25 13.53
C TYR A 647 -0.94 21.66 14.18
N LEU A 648 -0.01 20.74 14.41
CA LEU A 648 1.38 21.06 14.69
C LEU A 648 1.98 21.75 13.46
N LEU A 649 2.61 22.92 13.65
CA LEU A 649 3.19 23.69 12.54
C LEU A 649 4.44 23.05 11.95
N ASN A 650 5.08 22.13 12.70
CA ASN A 650 6.19 21.31 12.24
C ASN A 650 5.96 19.86 12.66
N SER A 651 5.59 19.02 11.67
CA SER A 651 5.38 17.58 11.82
C SER A 651 6.50 16.72 11.24
N ASN A 652 7.61 17.34 10.78
CA ASN A 652 8.72 16.60 10.18
C ASN A 652 9.32 15.63 11.19
N THR A 653 9.72 14.43 10.76
CA THR A 653 10.38 13.47 11.64
C THR A 653 11.70 14.04 12.18
N LEU A 654 11.93 13.90 13.49
CA LEU A 654 13.19 14.29 14.14
C LEU A 654 13.92 13.03 14.60
N SER A 655 15.23 12.95 14.36
CA SER A 655 16.11 11.97 15.02
C SER A 655 17.27 12.72 15.68
N ALA A 656 17.49 12.48 16.96
CA ALA A 656 18.58 13.09 17.72
C ALA A 656 18.98 12.20 18.88
N ASP A 657 20.20 12.37 19.39
CA ASP A 657 20.66 11.58 20.52
C ASP A 657 20.00 12.02 21.84
N ALA A 658 19.92 11.10 22.80
CA ALA A 658 19.38 11.42 24.13
C ALA A 658 20.17 12.58 24.77
N GLY A 659 19.48 13.64 25.16
CA GLY A 659 20.10 14.85 25.73
C GLY A 659 20.38 15.97 24.74
N ASP A 660 20.16 15.74 23.45
CA ASP A 660 20.40 16.75 22.41
C ASP A 660 19.42 17.94 22.56
N ALA A 661 19.94 19.15 22.43
CA ALA A 661 19.16 20.38 22.56
C ALA A 661 18.07 20.52 21.47
N THR A 662 18.22 19.87 20.32
CA THR A 662 17.21 19.84 19.24
C THR A 662 15.93 19.09 19.64
N LEU A 663 15.98 18.26 20.69
CA LEU A 663 14.80 17.64 21.30
C LEU A 663 13.92 18.65 22.05
N ASN A 664 14.41 19.87 22.31
CA ASN A 664 13.57 21.01 22.63
C ASN A 664 13.06 21.66 21.34
N MET A 665 11.95 21.12 20.82
CA MET A 665 11.54 21.38 19.44
C MET A 665 10.86 22.73 19.23
N ASN A 666 10.45 23.42 20.30
CA ASN A 666 9.75 24.72 20.28
C ASN A 666 8.67 24.82 19.19
N ILE A 667 7.84 23.77 19.07
CA ILE A 667 6.81 23.68 18.04
C ILE A 667 5.61 24.51 18.50
N GLY A 668 5.02 25.28 17.59
CA GLY A 668 3.71 25.91 17.78
C GLY A 668 2.60 25.13 17.08
N PHE A 669 1.36 25.56 17.29
CA PHE A 669 0.21 25.02 16.58
C PHE A 669 -0.43 26.05 15.65
N GLY A 670 -1.15 25.54 14.65
CA GLY A 670 -1.85 26.31 13.65
C GLY A 670 -3.31 25.91 13.49
N GLU A 671 -4.07 26.81 12.92
CA GLU A 671 -5.48 26.65 12.55
C GLU A 671 -5.59 26.73 11.03
N LYS A 672 -6.42 25.85 10.45
CA LYS A 672 -6.73 25.89 9.02
C LYS A 672 -7.44 27.19 8.67
N VAL A 673 -7.01 27.84 7.60
CA VAL A 673 -7.71 28.97 6.98
C VAL A 673 -8.17 28.58 5.58
N THR A 674 -9.28 29.15 5.13
CA THR A 674 -9.85 28.91 3.79
C THR A 674 -9.56 30.04 2.81
N SER A 675 -9.25 31.23 3.33
CA SER A 675 -8.84 32.38 2.54
C SER A 675 -8.04 33.36 3.41
N PHE A 676 -7.33 34.28 2.77
CA PHE A 676 -6.74 35.44 3.44
C PHE A 676 -7.58 36.68 3.13
N THR A 677 -8.17 37.29 4.16
CA THR A 677 -8.97 38.50 4.00
C THR A 677 -8.36 39.66 4.77
N GLY A 678 -8.54 40.87 4.28
CA GLY A 678 -8.06 42.06 4.96
C GLY A 678 -8.32 43.34 4.17
N ASN A 679 -7.81 44.45 4.71
CA ASN A 679 -7.75 45.73 4.03
C ASN A 679 -6.31 46.07 3.68
N PHE A 680 -6.10 46.77 2.56
CA PHE A 680 -4.79 47.32 2.22
C PHE A 680 -4.47 48.51 3.17
N GLY A 681 -3.31 48.47 3.85
CA GLY A 681 -2.81 49.52 4.76
C GLY A 681 -2.55 49.05 6.20
N PRO A 682 -1.72 49.75 7.01
CA PRO A 682 -1.15 51.10 6.80
C PRO A 682 0.24 51.12 6.14
N SER A 683 0.88 49.98 5.96
CA SER A 683 2.25 49.90 5.45
C SER A 683 2.30 50.15 3.94
N SER A 684 3.07 51.15 3.52
CA SER A 684 3.42 51.37 2.11
C SER A 684 4.89 51.06 1.88
N GLY A 685 5.22 50.46 0.73
CA GLY A 685 6.62 50.21 0.39
C GLY A 685 6.76 49.62 -1.00
N SER A 686 8.01 49.39 -1.41
CA SER A 686 8.30 48.97 -2.77
C SER A 686 7.67 47.61 -3.08
N ASN A 687 7.05 47.46 -4.26
CA ASN A 687 6.34 46.24 -4.63
C ASN A 687 7.27 45.23 -5.31
N PRO A 688 7.41 43.99 -4.80
CA PRO A 688 8.20 42.95 -5.44
C PRO A 688 7.38 42.26 -6.53
N LEU A 689 7.77 42.48 -7.78
CA LEU A 689 7.16 41.91 -8.97
C LEU A 689 8.00 40.77 -9.54
N ARG A 690 7.40 39.92 -10.37
CA ARG A 690 8.11 38.88 -11.12
C ARG A 690 8.59 39.45 -12.45
N ASN A 691 9.83 39.20 -12.83
CA ASN A 691 10.31 39.49 -14.18
C ASN A 691 9.77 38.42 -15.15
N ALA A 692 9.13 38.85 -16.25
CA ALA A 692 8.48 37.93 -17.18
C ALA A 692 9.47 37.02 -17.91
N SER A 693 10.70 37.48 -18.14
CA SER A 693 11.74 36.74 -18.88
C SER A 693 12.59 35.84 -17.99
N THR A 694 12.89 36.28 -16.76
CA THR A 694 13.82 35.56 -15.87
C THR A 694 13.14 34.90 -14.67
N GLY A 695 11.89 35.23 -14.38
CA GLY A 695 11.20 34.79 -13.16
C GLY A 695 11.72 35.42 -11.86
N ALA A 696 12.76 36.26 -11.93
CA ALA A 696 13.39 36.89 -10.77
C ALA A 696 12.53 38.02 -10.18
N CYS A 697 12.80 38.38 -8.92
CA CYS A 697 12.15 39.51 -8.27
C CYS A 697 12.70 40.85 -8.79
N THR A 698 11.80 41.80 -9.08
CA THR A 698 12.12 43.18 -9.45
C THR A 698 11.32 44.15 -8.59
N PRO A 699 11.98 45.10 -7.87
CA PRO A 699 11.30 46.18 -7.15
C PRO A 699 10.60 47.14 -8.09
N HIS A 700 9.35 47.52 -7.80
CA HIS A 700 8.63 48.47 -8.62
C HIS A 700 7.55 49.26 -7.87
N GLY A 701 7.69 50.59 -7.84
CA GLY A 701 6.75 51.54 -7.25
C GLY A 701 6.36 51.25 -5.80
N ASN A 702 5.53 52.10 -5.17
CA ASN A 702 5.07 51.91 -3.80
C ASN A 702 3.57 51.63 -3.76
N LEU A 703 3.17 50.57 -3.05
CA LEU A 703 1.77 50.22 -2.81
C LEU A 703 1.53 49.96 -1.33
N PHE A 704 0.28 50.11 -0.90
CA PHE A 704 -0.13 49.61 0.40
C PHE A 704 -0.21 48.09 0.35
N TYR A 705 0.21 47.45 1.43
CA TYR A 705 0.24 45.99 1.48
C TYR A 705 -0.09 45.45 2.85
N ASN A 706 -0.43 44.18 2.86
CA ASN A 706 -0.58 43.37 4.05
C ASN A 706 0.13 42.02 3.83
N THR A 707 0.66 41.44 4.91
CA THR A 707 1.41 40.18 4.86
C THR A 707 0.69 39.13 5.69
N ASN A 708 0.45 37.97 5.09
CA ASN A 708 -0.12 36.81 5.73
C ASN A 708 0.96 35.74 5.87
N THR A 709 1.43 35.50 7.09
CA THR A 709 2.32 34.37 7.38
C THR A 709 1.51 33.10 7.54
N PHE A 710 2.03 31.98 7.03
CA PHE A 710 1.35 30.68 7.07
C PHE A 710 2.33 29.51 6.96
N TYR A 711 1.82 28.30 7.19
CA TYR A 711 2.47 27.01 6.98
C TYR A 711 1.56 26.13 6.12
N VAL A 712 2.10 25.02 5.62
CA VAL A 712 1.32 24.01 4.88
C VAL A 712 1.30 22.68 5.65
N SER A 713 0.20 21.94 5.50
CA SER A 713 0.02 20.62 6.12
C SER A 713 0.55 19.45 5.29
N ALA A 714 0.84 19.67 4.00
CA ALA A 714 1.41 18.67 3.11
C ALA A 714 2.48 19.30 2.20
N ASN A 715 3.46 18.50 1.79
CA ASN A 715 4.42 18.91 0.77
C ASN A 715 3.71 18.85 -0.61
N GLY A 716 3.95 19.83 -1.48
CA GLY A 716 3.44 19.78 -2.85
C GLY A 716 3.08 21.15 -3.40
N SER A 717 2.34 21.14 -4.52
CA SER A 717 1.97 22.36 -5.23
C SER A 717 0.79 23.06 -4.57
N TYR A 718 0.91 24.38 -4.43
CA TYR A 718 -0.12 25.30 -3.93
C TYR A 718 -0.30 26.45 -4.91
N THR A 719 -1.55 26.88 -5.08
CA THR A 719 -1.98 27.94 -5.98
C THR A 719 -2.82 28.96 -5.23
N PHE A 720 -2.41 30.22 -5.28
CA PHE A 720 -3.08 31.38 -4.69
C PHE A 720 -3.75 32.20 -5.78
N THR A 721 -5.05 32.44 -5.62
CA THR A 721 -5.89 33.16 -6.56
C THR A 721 -6.11 34.58 -6.04
N PRO A 722 -5.66 35.62 -6.79
CA PRO A 722 -5.83 37.00 -6.39
C PRO A 722 -7.29 37.44 -6.43
N SER A 723 -7.67 38.39 -5.57
CA SER A 723 -8.82 39.26 -5.81
C SER A 723 -8.60 40.11 -7.09
N PRO A 724 -9.67 40.63 -7.74
CA PRO A 724 -9.58 41.32 -9.04
C PRO A 724 -8.65 42.54 -9.08
N THR A 725 -8.26 43.07 -7.93
CA THR A 725 -7.33 44.20 -7.81
C THR A 725 -6.08 43.85 -7.00
N SER A 726 -5.86 42.60 -6.58
CA SER A 726 -4.75 42.25 -5.70
C SER A 726 -3.49 41.86 -6.47
N ILE A 727 -2.36 42.45 -6.09
CA ILE A 727 -1.04 41.94 -6.44
C ILE A 727 -0.55 41.03 -5.33
N LEU A 728 -0.28 39.77 -5.67
CA LEU A 728 0.22 38.74 -4.77
C LEU A 728 1.69 38.47 -5.01
N SER A 729 2.47 38.45 -3.93
CA SER A 729 3.87 38.04 -3.93
C SER A 729 4.10 37.04 -2.79
N LEU A 730 4.72 35.91 -3.10
CA LEU A 730 4.94 34.79 -2.19
C LEU A 730 6.41 34.71 -1.79
N PHE A 731 6.66 34.45 -0.50
CA PHE A 731 8.00 34.41 0.09
C PHE A 731 8.21 33.16 0.94
N ASN A 732 9.46 32.72 0.97
CA ASN A 732 9.98 31.75 1.92
C ASN A 732 10.34 32.46 3.24
N GLY A 733 9.69 32.13 4.34
CA GLY A 733 9.87 32.79 5.62
C GLY A 733 9.20 34.17 5.70
N THR A 734 9.69 35.02 6.61
CA THR A 734 9.14 36.35 6.86
C THR A 734 9.51 37.33 5.75
N PHE A 735 8.54 38.12 5.28
CA PHE A 735 8.79 39.21 4.33
C PHE A 735 9.66 40.31 4.96
N ASN A 736 10.75 40.69 4.29
CA ASN A 736 11.65 41.76 4.72
C ASN A 736 11.42 43.05 3.91
N PRO A 737 10.84 44.11 4.50
CA PRO A 737 10.58 45.36 3.77
C PRO A 737 11.86 46.13 3.38
N SER A 738 12.98 45.91 4.07
CA SER A 738 14.28 46.52 3.75
C SER A 738 14.99 45.82 2.59
N ASN A 739 14.61 44.57 2.29
CA ASN A 739 15.09 43.82 1.14
C ASN A 739 13.94 42.98 0.58
N ILE A 740 13.10 43.62 -0.22
CA ILE A 740 11.81 43.05 -0.66
C ILE A 740 11.93 41.84 -1.59
N CYS A 741 13.13 41.59 -2.14
CA CYS A 741 13.40 40.43 -2.97
C CYS A 741 14.09 39.30 -2.19
N ALA A 742 14.42 39.52 -0.91
CA ALA A 742 14.89 38.47 -0.04
C ALA A 742 13.82 37.38 0.07
N ASN A 743 14.23 36.14 -0.18
CA ASN A 743 13.39 34.95 -0.08
C ASN A 743 12.14 34.97 -0.99
N PHE A 744 12.14 35.76 -2.06
CA PHE A 744 11.06 35.79 -3.03
C PHE A 744 10.92 34.43 -3.74
N ILE A 745 9.69 33.96 -3.88
CA ILE A 745 9.36 32.73 -4.61
C ILE A 745 8.70 33.08 -5.95
N ASN A 746 7.57 33.78 -5.92
CA ASN A 746 6.76 34.02 -7.11
C ASN A 746 5.78 35.20 -6.90
N ALA A 747 5.27 35.79 -7.99
CA ALA A 747 4.25 36.84 -7.96
C ALA A 747 3.38 36.83 -9.23
N ASN A 748 2.18 37.39 -9.14
CA ASN A 748 1.21 37.43 -10.26
C ASN A 748 1.34 38.66 -11.17
N ALA A 749 2.19 39.62 -10.82
CA ALA A 749 2.35 40.88 -11.54
C ALA A 749 3.78 41.07 -12.06
N TYR A 750 3.88 41.75 -13.21
CA TYR A 750 5.12 41.98 -13.95
C TYR A 750 5.35 43.48 -14.17
N PRO A 751 6.61 43.97 -14.21
CA PRO A 751 6.90 45.36 -14.55
C PRO A 751 6.44 45.65 -15.99
N GLY A 752 5.73 46.76 -16.20
CA GLY A 752 5.29 47.18 -17.54
C GLY A 752 6.41 47.83 -18.37
N PRO A 753 6.19 48.06 -19.68
CA PRO A 753 7.21 48.57 -20.59
C PRO A 753 7.57 50.06 -20.40
N THR A 754 6.81 50.82 -19.59
CA THR A 754 7.08 52.23 -19.26
C THR A 754 7.11 52.45 -17.74
N SER A 755 8.00 53.35 -17.29
CA SER A 755 8.17 53.68 -15.87
C SER A 755 6.87 54.17 -15.24
N GLY A 756 6.31 53.41 -14.29
CA GLY A 756 5.09 53.75 -13.56
C GLY A 756 3.84 52.96 -13.97
N ASN A 757 3.90 52.16 -15.04
CA ASN A 757 2.82 51.25 -15.44
C ASN A 757 3.14 49.81 -15.04
N TYR A 758 2.18 49.15 -14.39
CA TYR A 758 2.22 47.73 -14.06
C TYR A 758 1.48 46.96 -15.14
N GLY A 759 2.09 45.91 -15.69
CA GLY A 759 1.36 44.89 -16.45
C GLY A 759 0.67 43.96 -15.45
N SER A 760 -0.40 44.43 -14.80
CA SER A 760 -1.20 43.56 -13.92
C SER A 760 -2.16 42.76 -14.78
N SER A 761 -1.89 41.49 -15.00
CA SER A 761 -3.00 40.56 -15.19
C SER A 761 -3.45 40.18 -13.79
N THR A 762 -4.48 40.88 -13.32
CA THR A 762 -5.10 40.61 -12.02
C THR A 762 -5.85 39.26 -11.99
N ASN A 763 -5.80 38.50 -13.09
CA ASN A 763 -6.40 37.18 -13.28
C ASN A 763 -5.39 36.02 -13.19
N PHE A 764 -4.09 36.26 -13.02
CA PHE A 764 -3.11 35.17 -12.88
C PHE A 764 -2.89 34.75 -11.42
N THR A 765 -2.78 33.45 -11.20
CA THR A 765 -2.52 32.86 -9.89
C THR A 765 -1.02 32.86 -9.56
N VAL A 766 -0.68 32.82 -8.27
CA VAL A 766 0.69 32.57 -7.80
C VAL A 766 0.78 31.11 -7.38
N SER A 767 1.68 30.32 -7.99
CA SER A 767 1.84 28.91 -7.62
C SER A 767 3.28 28.58 -7.25
N ALA A 768 3.45 27.65 -6.30
CA ALA A 768 4.76 27.13 -5.89
C ALA A 768 4.62 25.78 -5.19
N ASN A 769 5.70 24.98 -5.22
CA ASN A 769 5.84 23.81 -4.36
C ASN A 769 6.29 24.26 -2.97
N LEU A 770 5.51 23.93 -1.95
CA LEU A 770 5.74 24.31 -0.55
C LEU A 770 6.04 23.07 0.29
N THR A 771 6.73 23.26 1.42
CA THR A 771 7.13 22.17 2.32
C THR A 771 6.64 22.39 3.75
N THR A 772 6.29 21.30 4.42
CA THR A 772 5.83 21.27 5.81
C THR A 772 6.95 21.65 6.79
N GLY A 773 6.59 22.25 7.92
CA GLY A 773 7.55 22.74 8.92
C GLY A 773 8.25 24.06 8.55
N GLN A 774 7.99 24.60 7.36
CA GLN A 774 8.54 25.87 6.87
C GLN A 774 7.47 26.97 6.90
N GLN A 775 7.83 28.15 7.42
CA GLN A 775 6.98 29.33 7.35
C GLN A 775 7.06 29.96 5.96
N PHE A 776 5.94 30.43 5.44
CA PHE A 776 5.83 31.22 4.22
C PHE A 776 5.09 32.52 4.49
N THR A 777 5.26 33.51 3.61
CA THR A 777 4.50 34.75 3.66
C THR A 777 3.85 35.02 2.31
N LEU A 778 2.53 35.21 2.29
CA LEU A 778 1.82 35.78 1.14
C LEU A 778 1.58 37.27 1.39
N ARG A 779 2.11 38.10 0.51
CA ARG A 779 1.89 39.55 0.54
C ARG A 779 0.83 39.93 -0.48
N ALA A 780 -0.23 40.58 -0.03
CA ALA A 780 -1.26 41.17 -0.88
C ALA A 780 -1.09 42.69 -0.90
N ALA A 781 -1.07 43.30 -2.09
CA ALA A 781 -0.83 44.73 -2.25
C ALA A 781 -1.74 45.38 -3.30
N TRP A 782 -2.20 46.60 -2.98
CA TRP A 782 -2.94 47.47 -3.89
C TRP A 782 -2.97 48.93 -3.40
N GLY A 783 -3.64 49.81 -4.14
CA GLY A 783 -3.79 51.22 -3.79
C GLY A 783 -4.73 51.49 -2.61
N SER A 784 -5.85 50.79 -2.50
CA SER A 784 -6.80 50.89 -1.38
C SER A 784 -7.88 49.81 -1.49
N GLY A 785 -8.66 49.60 -0.44
CA GLY A 785 -9.79 48.66 -0.43
C GLY A 785 -9.55 47.38 0.36
N SER A 786 -10.48 46.43 0.22
CA SER A 786 -10.41 45.11 0.85
C SER A 786 -10.00 44.04 -0.16
N TYR A 787 -9.48 42.92 0.36
CA TYR A 787 -9.07 41.77 -0.45
C TYR A 787 -9.53 40.46 0.18
N THR A 788 -9.70 39.45 -0.66
CA THR A 788 -9.94 38.05 -0.30
C THR A 788 -9.15 37.15 -1.24
N GLU A 789 -8.07 36.57 -0.75
CA GLU A 789 -7.23 35.66 -1.52
C GLU A 789 -7.63 34.22 -1.23
N ASN A 790 -8.09 33.53 -2.25
CA ASN A 790 -8.43 32.12 -2.17
C ASN A 790 -7.21 31.28 -2.55
N PHE A 791 -7.20 30.02 -2.15
CA PHE A 791 -6.10 29.12 -2.47
C PHE A 791 -6.58 27.67 -2.57
N SER A 792 -5.81 26.88 -3.30
CA SER A 792 -5.97 25.43 -3.46
C SER A 792 -4.59 24.77 -3.51
N GLY A 793 -4.50 23.48 -3.23
CA GLY A 793 -3.21 22.80 -3.27
C GLY A 793 -3.23 21.41 -2.67
N SER A 794 -2.02 20.88 -2.47
CA SER A 794 -1.77 19.50 -2.01
C SER A 794 -2.19 19.23 -0.56
N GLY A 795 -2.57 20.27 0.19
CA GLY A 795 -3.05 20.17 1.57
C GLY A 795 -3.64 21.50 2.08
N ASP A 796 -3.88 21.58 3.37
CA ASP A 796 -4.39 22.78 4.06
C ASP A 796 -3.32 23.86 4.29
N ILE A 797 -3.75 25.13 4.30
CA ILE A 797 -2.97 26.30 4.73
C ILE A 797 -3.28 26.61 6.19
N LEU A 798 -2.22 26.78 6.98
CA LEU A 798 -2.27 26.91 8.43
C LEU A 798 -1.74 28.28 8.87
N LYS A 799 -2.52 29.04 9.64
CA LYS A 799 -2.02 30.22 10.36
C LYS A 799 -1.68 29.84 11.79
N ASN A 800 -0.76 30.58 12.43
CA ASN A 800 -0.51 30.42 13.86
C ASN A 800 -1.82 30.47 14.65
N GLY A 801 -2.06 29.44 15.45
CA GLY A 801 -3.27 29.29 16.23
C GLY A 801 -3.25 30.21 17.46
N SER A 802 -4.44 30.45 17.99
CA SER A 802 -4.62 31.22 19.22
C SER A 802 -5.55 30.48 20.16
N VAL A 803 -5.19 30.46 21.44
CA VAL A 803 -6.01 29.81 22.47
C VAL A 803 -7.15 30.75 22.86
N SER A 804 -8.38 30.25 22.79
CA SER A 804 -9.59 30.96 23.24
C SER A 804 -9.74 30.87 24.77
N GLY A 805 -10.45 31.84 25.36
CA GLY A 805 -10.75 31.82 26.79
C GLY A 805 -11.41 30.50 27.22
N GLY A 806 -10.90 29.90 28.30
CA GLY A 806 -11.38 28.60 28.82
C GLY A 806 -10.66 27.36 28.29
N PHE A 807 -9.75 27.50 27.32
CA PHE A 807 -8.91 26.42 26.79
C PHE A 807 -7.43 26.65 27.05
N VAL A 808 -6.62 25.60 26.89
CA VAL A 808 -5.15 25.58 26.89
C VAL A 808 -4.67 24.67 25.75
N TYR A 809 -3.43 24.85 25.32
CA TYR A 809 -2.77 23.94 24.37
C TYR A 809 -1.66 23.17 25.08
N LYS A 810 -1.62 21.86 24.92
CA LYS A 810 -0.64 20.96 25.52
C LYS A 810 -0.02 20.05 24.46
N TYR A 811 1.07 19.40 24.81
CA TYR A 811 1.74 18.39 24.00
C TYR A 811 1.73 17.05 24.73
N VAL A 812 1.14 16.03 24.11
CA VAL A 812 1.08 14.67 24.65
C VAL A 812 2.18 13.84 24.02
N ILE A 813 3.09 13.33 24.85
CA ILE A 813 4.22 12.50 24.46
C ILE A 813 3.85 11.05 24.67
N VAL A 814 3.84 10.26 23.59
CA VAL A 814 3.44 8.84 23.61
C VAL A 814 4.65 7.98 23.28
N LEU A 815 4.89 6.94 24.09
CA LEU A 815 5.91 5.92 23.87
C LEU A 815 5.26 4.55 24.06
N ASN A 816 5.38 3.65 23.08
CA ASN A 816 4.81 2.29 23.14
C ASN A 816 3.31 2.26 23.52
N ASN A 817 2.51 3.17 22.94
CA ASN A 817 1.08 3.33 23.22
C ASN A 817 0.74 3.71 24.68
N ILE A 818 1.71 4.23 25.43
CA ILE A 818 1.54 4.78 26.77
C ILE A 818 1.71 6.30 26.71
N THR A 819 0.82 7.03 27.37
CA THR A 819 0.97 8.48 27.58
C THR A 819 2.13 8.72 28.54
N HIS A 820 3.31 9.02 28.02
CA HIS A 820 4.52 9.18 28.82
C HIS A 820 4.53 10.50 29.60
N SER A 821 4.15 11.61 28.95
CA SER A 821 4.06 12.93 29.58
C SER A 821 3.07 13.83 28.84
N ILE A 822 2.56 14.86 29.53
CA ILE A 822 1.74 15.92 28.95
C ILE A 822 2.36 17.25 29.37
N LEU A 823 2.81 18.03 28.40
CA LEU A 823 3.68 19.19 28.61
C LEU A 823 3.07 20.47 28.04
N ASP A 824 3.51 21.62 28.55
CA ASP A 824 3.21 22.94 27.96
C ASP A 824 4.07 23.25 26.73
N THR A 825 5.29 22.72 26.71
CA THR A 825 6.23 22.81 25.59
C THR A 825 6.75 21.41 25.26
N PRO A 826 6.96 21.06 23.98
CA PRO A 826 7.40 19.73 23.59
C PRO A 826 8.94 19.63 23.73
N ASP A 827 9.42 19.62 24.97
CA ASP A 827 10.85 19.51 25.31
C ASP A 827 11.21 18.12 25.84
N LEU A 828 11.94 17.37 25.01
CA LEU A 828 12.42 16.02 25.30
C LEU A 828 13.93 15.98 25.56
N SER A 829 14.58 17.14 25.73
CA SER A 829 16.05 17.23 25.89
C SER A 829 16.58 16.70 27.22
N ASN A 830 15.73 16.37 28.19
CA ASN A 830 16.17 15.77 29.45
C ASN A 830 16.38 14.26 29.30
N ALA A 831 17.64 13.84 29.11
CA ALA A 831 18.03 12.44 28.97
C ALA A 831 17.71 11.54 30.19
N GLY A 832 17.49 12.12 31.38
CA GLY A 832 17.06 11.37 32.56
C GLY A 832 15.57 11.03 32.56
N THR A 833 14.77 11.71 31.75
CA THR A 833 13.32 11.48 31.59
C THR A 833 12.99 10.80 30.27
N TYR A 834 13.70 11.14 29.19
CA TYR A 834 13.45 10.64 27.84
C TYR A 834 14.67 9.85 27.35
N GLY A 835 14.58 8.53 27.44
CA GLY A 835 15.59 7.60 26.95
C GLY A 835 15.42 7.26 25.47
N THR A 836 16.23 6.31 24.97
CA THR A 836 16.14 5.82 23.59
C THR A 836 14.77 5.25 23.29
N GLY A 837 14.20 5.59 22.13
CA GLY A 837 12.90 5.10 21.72
C GLY A 837 12.24 5.92 20.63
N PHE A 838 11.13 5.40 20.11
CA PHE A 838 10.27 6.09 19.15
C PHE A 838 9.11 6.74 19.89
N TYR A 839 9.13 8.06 19.92
CA TYR A 839 8.10 8.88 20.55
C TYR A 839 7.19 9.48 19.48
N THR A 840 5.90 9.55 19.78
CA THR A 840 4.92 10.29 18.97
C THR A 840 4.38 11.46 19.78
N ILE A 841 4.38 12.63 19.17
CA ILE A 841 3.95 13.88 19.79
C ILE A 841 2.63 14.29 19.17
N TYR A 842 1.63 14.46 20.03
CA TYR A 842 0.32 14.99 19.67
C TYR A 842 0.17 16.39 20.27
N GLY A 843 -0.33 17.34 19.50
CA GLY A 843 -0.87 18.57 20.07
C GLY A 843 -2.25 18.32 20.67
N LEU A 844 -2.61 19.01 21.74
CA LEU A 844 -3.87 18.82 22.45
C LEU A 844 -4.49 20.18 22.81
N TYR A 845 -5.56 20.55 22.13
CA TYR A 845 -6.36 21.74 22.42
C TYR A 845 -7.49 21.35 23.38
N ILE A 846 -7.47 21.83 24.62
CA ILE A 846 -8.26 21.23 25.70
C ILE A 846 -8.77 22.26 26.71
N SER A 847 -9.91 21.98 27.35
CA SER A 847 -10.44 22.84 28.39
C SER A 847 -9.42 23.01 29.51
N SER A 848 -9.25 24.26 29.95
CA SER A 848 -8.38 24.64 31.08
C SER A 848 -8.76 23.95 32.40
N SER A 849 -9.99 23.44 32.51
CA SER A 849 -10.48 22.73 33.70
C SER A 849 -10.20 21.22 33.69
N ALA A 850 -9.65 20.67 32.59
CA ALA A 850 -9.42 19.24 32.45
C ALA A 850 -8.32 18.73 33.40
N ASN A 851 -8.60 17.66 34.13
CA ASN A 851 -7.59 16.95 34.92
C ASN A 851 -6.89 15.89 34.06
N LEU A 852 -5.62 16.13 33.71
CA LEU A 852 -4.86 15.26 32.80
C LEU A 852 -3.92 14.30 33.51
N ASN A 853 -3.69 14.48 34.81
CA ASN A 853 -2.72 13.69 35.57
C ASN A 853 -3.09 12.20 35.62
N THR A 854 -4.38 11.88 35.55
CA THR A 854 -4.88 10.49 35.56
C THR A 854 -4.53 9.69 34.30
N TYR A 855 -4.12 10.36 33.22
CA TYR A 855 -3.78 9.70 31.95
C TYR A 855 -2.29 9.45 31.78
N ILE A 856 -1.43 10.15 32.52
CA ILE A 856 0.03 9.97 32.47
C ILE A 856 0.38 8.58 33.04
N GLY A 857 1.19 7.82 32.31
CA GLY A 857 1.54 6.43 32.61
C GLY A 857 0.47 5.40 32.24
N SER A 858 -0.70 5.84 31.75
CA SER A 858 -1.77 4.95 31.28
C SER A 858 -1.70 4.71 29.78
N ASN A 859 -2.43 3.69 29.29
CA ASN A 859 -2.57 3.46 27.84
C ASN A 859 -3.17 4.71 27.17
N PHE A 860 -2.58 5.13 26.05
CA PHE A 860 -2.97 6.34 25.32
C PHE A 860 -4.44 6.33 24.90
N SER A 861 -5.00 5.15 24.62
CA SER A 861 -6.43 4.98 24.30
C SER A 861 -7.37 5.50 25.40
N ASN A 862 -6.96 5.51 26.67
CA ASN A 862 -7.79 6.06 27.74
C ASN A 862 -8.05 7.55 27.55
N LEU A 863 -7.02 8.31 27.17
CA LEU A 863 -7.16 9.74 26.90
C LEU A 863 -7.95 9.98 25.61
N GLN A 864 -7.70 9.17 24.57
CA GLN A 864 -8.46 9.23 23.33
C GLN A 864 -9.97 9.00 23.57
N ASN A 865 -10.30 7.98 24.37
CA ASN A 865 -11.69 7.64 24.71
C ASN A 865 -12.35 8.73 25.56
N ALA A 866 -11.62 9.33 26.51
CA ALA A 866 -12.14 10.43 27.32
C ALA A 866 -12.50 11.67 26.50
N LEU A 867 -11.68 11.99 25.48
CA LEU A 867 -11.95 13.09 24.55
C LEU A 867 -13.08 12.75 23.57
N ALA A 868 -13.06 11.55 22.98
CA ALA A 868 -14.07 11.10 22.02
C ALA A 868 -15.47 10.96 22.67
N GLY A 869 -15.54 10.47 23.91
CA GLY A 869 -16.76 10.40 24.70
C GLY A 869 -17.19 11.74 25.30
N GLY A 870 -16.39 12.81 25.16
CA GLY A 870 -16.69 14.12 25.74
C GLY A 870 -16.67 14.15 27.27
N THR A 871 -16.04 13.16 27.92
CA THR A 871 -15.75 13.21 29.38
C THR A 871 -14.82 14.38 29.68
N ILE A 872 -13.90 14.66 28.75
CA ILE A 872 -13.08 15.85 28.77
C ILE A 872 -13.30 16.61 27.47
N CYS A 873 -13.47 17.93 27.60
CA CYS A 873 -13.62 18.77 26.43
C CYS A 873 -12.26 19.11 25.81
N GLY A 874 -11.93 18.50 24.68
CA GLY A 874 -10.71 18.78 23.93
C GLY A 874 -10.60 18.01 22.63
N ALA A 875 -9.59 18.33 21.82
CA ALA A 875 -9.26 17.62 20.60
C ALA A 875 -7.75 17.57 20.39
N PHE A 876 -7.26 16.46 19.85
CA PHE A 876 -5.88 16.37 19.38
C PHE A 876 -5.69 17.19 18.10
N SER A 877 -4.44 17.54 17.80
CA SER A 877 -4.07 18.05 16.49
C SER A 877 -4.30 16.98 15.42
N ASN A 878 -4.70 17.40 14.21
CA ASN A 878 -4.97 16.51 13.09
C ASN A 878 -3.70 15.85 12.51
N ASN A 879 -2.53 16.30 12.91
CA ASN A 879 -1.23 15.71 12.59
C ASN A 879 -0.45 15.44 13.87
N THR A 880 0.62 14.65 13.74
CA THR A 880 1.56 14.30 14.81
C THR A 880 2.98 14.56 14.36
N LYS A 881 3.92 14.55 15.31
CA LYS A 881 5.36 14.55 15.01
C LYS A 881 5.98 13.27 15.56
N SER A 882 6.76 12.59 14.73
CA SER A 882 7.55 11.43 15.17
C SER A 882 8.95 11.87 15.58
N VAL A 883 9.42 11.38 16.72
CA VAL A 883 10.74 11.67 17.28
C VAL A 883 11.43 10.36 17.62
N SER A 884 12.58 10.11 16.98
CA SER A 884 13.47 8.99 17.29
C SER A 884 14.60 9.50 18.19
N ILE A 885 14.63 9.05 19.44
CA ILE A 885 15.76 9.33 20.33
C ILE A 885 16.76 8.18 20.20
N THR A 886 17.95 8.51 19.69
CA THR A 886 19.04 7.56 19.40
C THR A 886 20.20 7.70 20.39
N GLY A 887 21.24 6.88 20.20
CA GLY A 887 22.53 7.04 20.87
C GLY A 887 22.56 6.67 22.36
N CYS A 888 23.75 6.76 22.93
CA CYS A 888 24.03 6.62 24.35
C CYS A 888 24.44 7.97 24.95
N ILE A 889 24.11 8.21 26.21
CA ILE A 889 24.43 9.45 26.92
C ILE A 889 25.96 9.61 27.00
N PRO A 890 26.56 10.71 26.52
CA PRO A 890 27.99 10.95 26.66
C PRO A 890 28.42 10.95 28.13
N THR A 891 29.44 10.17 28.45
CA THR A 891 29.94 9.97 29.81
C THR A 891 31.46 10.03 29.85
N THR A 892 32.01 10.02 31.07
CA THR A 892 33.44 9.80 31.26
C THR A 892 33.71 8.29 31.26
N LYS A 893 34.58 7.82 30.37
CA LYS A 893 35.06 6.43 30.32
C LYS A 893 36.48 6.37 30.87
N TYR A 894 36.83 5.24 31.48
CA TYR A 894 38.17 5.03 32.03
C TYR A 894 38.89 3.89 31.33
N VAL A 895 40.11 4.16 30.87
CA VAL A 895 41.09 3.12 30.52
C VAL A 895 41.72 2.62 31.81
N THR A 896 41.52 1.35 32.12
CA THR A 896 41.98 0.69 33.36
C THR A 896 43.08 -0.33 33.10
N SER A 897 43.43 -0.59 31.85
CA SER A 897 44.46 -1.55 31.44
C SER A 897 45.53 -0.89 30.57
N ILE A 898 46.79 -1.28 30.80
CA ILE A 898 47.94 -0.87 29.97
C ILE A 898 48.10 -1.71 28.69
N SER A 899 47.23 -2.70 28.48
CA SER A 899 47.22 -3.48 27.23
C SER A 899 46.85 -2.60 26.04
N GLY A 900 47.53 -2.80 24.91
CA GLY A 900 47.21 -2.13 23.65
C GLY A 900 46.35 -2.94 22.69
N SER A 901 45.74 -4.04 23.14
CA SER A 901 44.87 -4.91 22.34
C SER A 901 43.39 -4.67 22.64
N ALA A 902 42.58 -4.49 21.59
CA ALA A 902 41.13 -4.33 21.69
C ALA A 902 40.40 -5.55 22.29
N ALA A 903 41.06 -6.72 22.37
CA ALA A 903 40.49 -7.91 23.01
C ALA A 903 40.43 -7.82 24.55
N ILE A 904 41.14 -6.86 25.16
CA ILE A 904 41.19 -6.70 26.61
C ILE A 904 40.22 -5.61 27.05
N VAL A 905 39.18 -5.99 27.80
CA VAL A 905 38.24 -5.07 28.45
C VAL A 905 39.02 -4.05 29.29
N GLY A 906 38.71 -2.76 29.12
CA GLY A 906 39.39 -1.67 29.83
C GLY A 906 40.70 -1.17 29.19
N SER A 907 41.16 -1.77 28.09
CA SER A 907 42.24 -1.22 27.27
C SER A 907 41.79 0.03 26.50
N LEU A 908 42.73 0.89 26.07
CA LEU A 908 42.39 2.08 25.28
C LEU A 908 41.65 1.72 23.97
N PRO A 909 42.08 0.73 23.16
CA PRO A 909 41.33 0.35 21.96
C PRO A 909 39.94 -0.22 22.26
N TYR A 910 39.78 -0.99 23.34
CA TYR A 910 38.46 -1.49 23.75
C TYR A 910 37.55 -0.34 24.18
N VAL A 911 38.06 0.61 24.97
CA VAL A 911 37.28 1.78 25.42
C VAL A 911 36.90 2.66 24.24
N LEU A 912 37.81 2.91 23.29
CA LEU A 912 37.53 3.67 22.08
C LEU A 912 36.46 2.99 21.20
N ALA A 913 36.52 1.66 21.06
CA ALA A 913 35.52 0.91 20.29
C ALA A 913 34.12 0.91 20.92
N ASN A 914 34.00 1.26 22.21
CA ASN A 914 32.75 1.30 22.97
C ASN A 914 32.40 2.71 23.48
N ALA A 915 33.06 3.75 22.96
CA ALA A 915 32.82 5.14 23.35
C ALA A 915 31.70 5.76 22.51
N CYS A 916 30.85 6.57 23.16
CA CYS A 916 29.84 7.40 22.49
C CYS A 916 30.51 8.66 21.90
N THR A 917 29.91 9.25 20.88
CA THR A 917 30.31 10.57 20.38
C THR A 917 30.23 11.60 21.52
N GLY A 918 31.32 12.30 21.80
CA GLY A 918 31.41 13.24 22.93
C GLY A 918 31.88 12.65 24.26
N ASP A 919 32.14 11.34 24.35
CA ASP A 919 32.76 10.76 25.54
C ASP A 919 34.14 11.39 25.81
N THR A 920 34.43 11.58 27.10
CA THR A 920 35.77 11.90 27.58
C THR A 920 36.44 10.64 28.11
N ILE A 921 37.52 10.23 27.49
CA ILE A 921 38.32 9.07 27.87
C ILE A 921 39.45 9.54 28.78
N LEU A 922 39.33 9.16 30.05
CA LEU A 922 40.35 9.34 31.08
C LEU A 922 41.08 8.03 31.34
N PHE A 923 42.20 8.10 32.04
CA PHE A 923 43.01 6.95 32.40
C PHE A 923 43.02 6.76 33.90
N ASN A 924 42.84 5.51 34.33
CA ASN A 924 43.03 5.06 35.70
C ASN A 924 44.03 3.89 35.68
N VAL A 925 45.28 4.23 35.38
CA VAL A 925 46.43 3.32 35.34
C VAL A 925 47.57 3.92 36.17
N PRO A 926 48.58 3.14 36.60
CA PRO A 926 49.69 3.66 37.39
C PRO A 926 50.42 4.83 36.72
N ALA A 927 51.03 5.71 37.52
CA ALA A 927 51.86 6.80 36.99
C ALA A 927 53.03 6.27 36.14
N ASN A 928 53.45 7.04 35.14
CA ASN A 928 54.48 6.69 34.15
C ASN A 928 54.15 5.45 33.30
N SER A 929 52.89 5.03 33.25
CA SER A 929 52.46 3.92 32.39
C SER A 929 52.73 4.20 30.91
N THR A 930 53.18 3.17 30.20
CA THR A 930 53.28 3.17 28.73
C THR A 930 52.32 2.13 28.16
N ILE A 931 51.32 2.59 27.39
CA ILE A 931 50.37 1.73 26.69
C ILE A 931 50.88 1.52 25.27
N THR A 932 51.34 0.30 24.95
CA THR A 932 51.87 -0.02 23.62
C THR A 932 50.78 -0.62 22.74
N LEU A 933 50.28 0.15 21.78
CA LEU A 933 49.18 -0.21 20.89
C LEU A 933 49.62 -1.27 19.87
N THR A 934 48.82 -2.32 19.72
CA THR A 934 49.09 -3.42 18.79
C THR A 934 48.47 -3.18 17.41
N SER A 935 47.52 -2.25 17.31
CA SER A 935 46.83 -1.86 16.06
C SER A 935 46.55 -0.37 16.04
N GLN A 936 46.36 0.17 14.83
CA GLN A 936 45.96 1.56 14.62
C GLN A 936 44.49 1.76 15.03
N ASN A 937 44.20 2.81 15.79
CA ASN A 937 42.84 3.16 16.19
C ASN A 937 42.22 4.16 15.21
N SER A 938 41.11 3.77 14.58
CA SER A 938 40.36 4.63 13.67
C SER A 938 39.36 5.49 14.44
N ILE A 939 39.39 6.80 14.23
CA ILE A 939 38.46 7.76 14.83
C ILE A 939 37.49 8.25 13.74
N THR A 940 36.22 7.89 13.86
CA THR A 940 35.14 8.27 12.94
C THR A 940 34.30 9.44 13.44
N ASP A 941 34.26 9.65 14.75
CA ASP A 941 33.37 10.59 15.44
C ASP A 941 34.14 11.53 16.38
N TYR A 942 33.44 12.42 17.10
CA TYR A 942 34.04 13.32 18.09
C TYR A 942 34.43 12.57 19.38
N CYS A 943 35.70 12.63 19.77
CA CYS A 943 36.23 11.98 20.98
C CYS A 943 37.30 12.84 21.68
N VAL A 944 37.29 12.84 23.01
CA VAL A 944 38.33 13.47 23.84
C VAL A 944 39.12 12.39 24.57
N ILE A 945 40.45 12.35 24.38
CA ILE A 945 41.37 11.52 25.16
C ILE A 945 42.23 12.45 26.00
N ASP A 946 42.08 12.37 27.33
CA ASP A 946 42.77 13.25 28.28
C ASP A 946 43.58 12.45 29.31
N GLY A 947 44.89 12.62 29.25
CA GLY A 947 45.86 12.00 30.15
C GLY A 947 46.02 12.72 31.50
N SER A 948 45.26 13.79 31.77
CA SER A 948 45.40 14.64 32.97
C SER A 948 45.36 13.88 34.30
N ASN A 949 44.63 12.75 34.36
CA ASN A 949 44.53 11.93 35.57
C ASN A 949 45.76 11.04 35.85
N VAL A 950 46.71 10.92 34.91
CA VAL A 950 47.88 10.05 35.06
C VAL A 950 49.15 10.82 34.74
N ASN A 951 49.98 11.06 35.76
CA ASN A 951 51.27 11.70 35.58
C ASN A 951 52.20 10.82 34.72
N GLY A 952 52.80 11.40 33.67
CA GLY A 952 53.78 10.73 32.80
C GLY A 952 53.20 9.72 31.80
N LEU A 953 51.90 9.76 31.51
CA LEU A 953 51.25 8.79 30.62
C LEU A 953 51.80 8.84 29.19
N THR A 954 52.21 7.68 28.68
CA THR A 954 52.71 7.50 27.32
C THR A 954 51.83 6.51 26.54
N LEU A 955 51.39 6.89 25.35
CA LEU A 955 50.84 5.99 24.35
C LEU A 955 51.94 5.71 23.33
N SER A 956 52.21 4.43 23.03
CA SER A 956 53.28 4.05 22.13
C SER A 956 52.79 3.14 21.00
N GLY A 957 53.37 3.29 19.81
CA GLY A 957 53.18 2.37 18.70
C GLY A 957 54.23 1.26 18.60
N GLY A 958 55.14 1.14 19.57
CA GLY A 958 56.10 0.03 19.66
C GLY A 958 57.10 -0.08 18.51
N ASN A 959 57.31 0.97 17.72
CA ASN A 959 58.00 0.98 16.42
C ASN A 959 57.33 0.16 15.31
N THR A 960 56.12 -0.37 15.54
CA THR A 960 55.43 -1.26 14.60
C THR A 960 54.15 -0.65 14.03
N THR A 961 53.51 0.26 14.76
CA THR A 961 52.11 0.62 14.51
C THR A 961 51.86 2.12 14.61
N ARG A 962 50.99 2.66 13.75
CA ARG A 962 50.48 4.04 13.89
C ARG A 962 49.46 4.11 15.02
N LEU A 963 49.49 5.13 15.88
CA LEU A 963 48.57 5.18 17.01
C LEU A 963 47.13 5.48 16.58
N PHE A 964 46.92 6.52 15.75
CA PHE A 964 45.57 6.97 15.35
C PHE A 964 45.43 7.25 13.84
N GLU A 965 44.24 7.01 13.30
CA GLU A 965 43.81 7.55 12.00
C GLU A 965 42.45 8.23 12.15
N ILE A 966 42.39 9.52 11.86
CA ILE A 966 41.16 10.31 11.96
C ILE A 966 40.53 10.36 10.58
N GLN A 967 39.30 9.84 10.47
CA GLN A 967 38.53 9.77 9.21
C GLN A 967 37.91 11.13 8.85
N ASN A 968 37.41 11.26 7.62
CA ASN A 968 36.68 12.47 7.22
C ASN A 968 35.36 12.55 8.03
N GLY A 969 35.10 13.68 8.69
CA GLY A 969 33.99 13.84 9.65
C GLY A 969 34.33 13.55 11.12
N GLY A 970 35.45 12.87 11.40
CA GLY A 970 35.90 12.59 12.77
C GLY A 970 36.64 13.76 13.42
N GLU A 971 36.53 13.90 14.74
CA GLU A 971 37.25 14.91 15.53
C GLU A 971 37.93 14.28 16.76
N LEU A 972 39.25 14.42 16.86
CA LEU A 972 40.03 13.89 17.98
C LEU A 972 40.68 15.02 18.79
N VAL A 973 40.37 15.07 20.08
CA VAL A 973 41.03 15.97 21.05
C VAL A 973 41.98 15.16 21.91
N LEU A 974 43.28 15.48 21.86
CA LEU A 974 44.31 14.85 22.70
C LEU A 974 44.84 15.88 23.71
N LYS A 975 44.82 15.52 25.00
CA LYS A 975 45.28 16.40 26.09
C LYS A 975 46.26 15.69 27.02
N ASN A 976 47.35 16.36 27.41
CA ASN A 976 48.28 15.94 28.47
C ASN A 976 48.87 14.52 28.28
N LEU A 977 49.37 14.22 27.08
CA LEU A 977 49.82 12.88 26.69
C LEU A 977 51.17 12.92 25.96
N ARG A 978 51.91 11.81 26.04
CA ARG A 978 53.07 11.56 25.17
C ARG A 978 52.74 10.47 24.13
N LEU A 979 52.92 10.76 22.84
CA LEU A 979 52.79 9.78 21.75
C LEU A 979 54.18 9.37 21.25
N LEU A 980 54.57 8.13 21.51
CA LEU A 980 55.94 7.63 21.39
C LEU A 980 56.09 6.49 20.38
N ASN A 981 57.15 6.49 19.57
CA ASN A 981 57.56 5.34 18.73
C ASN A 981 56.44 4.80 17.83
N GLY A 982 55.53 5.64 17.36
CA GLY A 982 54.58 5.27 16.33
C GLY A 982 55.27 5.04 14.98
N SER A 983 54.83 4.04 14.21
CA SER A 983 55.48 3.66 12.95
C SER A 983 54.46 3.27 11.89
N ALA A 984 54.62 3.79 10.67
CA ALA A 984 53.85 3.38 9.50
C ALA A 984 54.66 3.47 8.21
N THR A 985 54.26 2.76 7.17
CA THR A 985 54.90 2.86 5.84
C THR A 985 54.56 4.17 5.13
N THR A 986 53.40 4.77 5.44
CA THR A 986 52.93 6.04 4.86
C THR A 986 52.39 6.97 5.95
N ASN A 987 52.11 8.22 5.60
CA ASN A 987 51.33 9.20 6.37
C ASN A 987 51.71 9.45 7.85
N GLY A 988 52.96 9.23 8.26
CA GLY A 988 53.46 9.49 9.62
C GLY A 988 53.14 8.40 10.65
N GLY A 989 53.93 8.38 11.73
CA GLY A 989 53.93 7.32 12.74
C GLY A 989 52.98 7.52 13.93
N ALA A 990 52.72 8.75 14.38
CA ALA A 990 51.80 9.03 15.48
C ALA A 990 50.34 9.01 15.03
N PHE A 991 49.98 9.86 14.05
CA PHE A 991 48.62 9.88 13.52
C PHE A 991 48.54 10.33 12.05
N TRP A 992 47.46 9.95 11.38
CA TRP A 992 47.08 10.47 10.06
C TRP A 992 45.72 11.16 10.17
N ASN A 993 45.68 12.47 9.96
CA ASN A 993 44.47 13.26 10.11
C ASN A 993 43.81 13.59 8.77
N LYS A 994 42.58 13.12 8.56
CA LYS A 994 41.69 13.52 7.44
C LYS A 994 40.47 14.34 7.91
N GLY A 995 40.28 14.51 9.22
CA GLY A 995 39.19 15.25 9.85
C GLY A 995 39.72 16.41 10.70
N ILE A 996 39.33 16.50 11.96
CA ILE A 996 39.77 17.54 12.89
C ILE A 996 40.63 16.92 14.00
N VAL A 997 41.79 17.50 14.29
CA VAL A 997 42.61 17.14 15.46
C VAL A 997 42.87 18.39 16.30
N ARG A 998 42.73 18.27 17.61
CA ARG A 998 43.10 19.31 18.59
C ARG A 998 44.12 18.75 19.57
N LEU A 999 45.30 19.36 19.65
CA LEU A 999 46.34 18.96 20.59
C LEU A 999 46.50 20.00 21.69
N SER A 1000 46.52 19.55 22.95
CA SER A 1000 46.81 20.38 24.11
C SER A 1000 47.81 19.71 25.04
N ASN A 1001 48.98 20.32 25.24
CA ASN A 1001 50.05 19.75 26.07
C ASN A 1001 50.48 18.32 25.64
N VAL A 1002 50.63 18.10 24.33
CA VAL A 1002 50.99 16.79 23.76
C VAL A 1002 52.46 16.76 23.32
N THR A 1003 53.19 15.71 23.69
CA THR A 1003 54.56 15.45 23.21
C THR A 1003 54.57 14.32 22.18
N LEU A 1004 55.09 14.56 20.99
CA LEU A 1004 55.31 13.55 19.94
C LEU A 1004 56.80 13.19 19.90
N GLU A 1005 57.18 11.94 20.13
CA GLU A 1005 58.58 11.52 20.26
C GLU A 1005 58.87 10.23 19.50
N GLY A 1006 60.00 10.14 18.77
CA GLY A 1006 60.47 8.90 18.15
C GLY A 1006 59.58 8.29 17.05
N ASN A 1007 58.61 9.05 16.54
CA ASN A 1007 57.63 8.57 15.56
C ASN A 1007 58.19 8.56 14.13
N LYS A 1008 57.95 7.49 13.37
CA LYS A 1008 58.59 7.24 12.05
C LYS A 1008 57.58 6.97 10.94
N GLN A 1009 57.92 7.42 9.73
CA GLN A 1009 57.35 6.94 8.48
C GLN A 1009 58.44 6.24 7.68
N ASN A 1010 58.23 4.96 7.36
CA ASN A 1010 59.18 4.15 6.59
C ASN A 1010 60.62 4.25 7.13
N GLY A 1011 60.77 4.18 8.46
CA GLY A 1011 62.06 4.29 9.16
C GLY A 1011 62.61 5.71 9.35
N VAL A 1012 62.02 6.73 8.71
CA VAL A 1012 62.46 8.14 8.80
C VAL A 1012 61.61 8.90 9.83
N ALA A 1013 62.22 9.81 10.60
CA ALA A 1013 61.50 10.63 11.58
C ALA A 1013 60.36 11.43 10.91
N LYS A 1014 59.11 11.08 11.24
CA LYS A 1014 57.91 11.76 10.75
C LYS A 1014 56.71 11.41 11.65
N SER A 1015 56.30 12.36 12.48
CA SER A 1015 55.25 12.13 13.48
C SER A 1015 53.85 12.02 12.90
N PHE A 1016 53.44 12.83 11.91
CA PHE A 1016 52.07 12.73 11.39
C PHE A 1016 51.98 13.23 9.96
N THR A 1017 50.81 13.01 9.35
CA THR A 1017 50.38 13.70 8.13
C THR A 1017 49.01 14.29 8.37
N ASN A 1018 48.80 15.54 7.98
CA ASN A 1018 47.55 16.26 8.15
C ASN A 1018 46.98 16.67 6.78
N THR A 1019 45.83 16.12 6.42
CA THR A 1019 45.03 16.50 5.25
C THR A 1019 43.69 17.15 5.64
N GLY A 1020 43.41 17.27 6.94
CA GLY A 1020 42.27 18.00 7.50
C GLY A 1020 42.69 19.23 8.32
N SER A 1021 41.96 19.54 9.39
CA SER A 1021 42.23 20.69 10.27
C SER A 1021 42.99 20.26 11.52
N LEU A 1022 44.04 21.00 11.89
CA LEU A 1022 44.82 20.77 13.10
C LEU A 1022 44.86 22.05 13.94
N PHE A 1023 44.46 21.95 15.21
CA PHE A 1023 44.49 23.04 16.17
C PHE A 1023 45.45 22.70 17.32
N LEU A 1024 46.27 23.67 17.72
CA LEU A 1024 47.24 23.52 18.81
C LEU A 1024 46.93 24.52 19.93
N SER A 1025 46.96 24.06 21.17
CA SER A 1025 46.90 24.91 22.37
C SER A 1025 47.87 24.42 23.45
N GLY A 1026 48.27 25.27 24.39
CA GLY A 1026 49.24 24.90 25.42
C GLY A 1026 50.63 24.55 24.86
N THR A 1027 51.38 23.70 25.58
CA THR A 1027 52.77 23.36 25.23
C THR A 1027 52.87 22.03 24.48
N ASN A 1028 52.90 22.08 23.15
CA ASN A 1028 53.08 20.88 22.32
C ASN A 1028 54.54 20.76 21.85
N GLN A 1029 55.13 19.56 21.93
CA GLN A 1029 56.53 19.30 21.58
C GLN A 1029 56.64 18.19 20.53
N ALA A 1030 57.59 18.31 19.60
CA ALA A 1030 57.98 17.23 18.69
C ALA A 1030 59.47 16.94 18.83
N LYS A 1031 59.84 15.71 19.18
CA LYS A 1031 61.21 15.25 19.41
C LYS A 1031 61.54 14.11 18.44
N THR A 1032 62.72 14.15 17.83
CA THR A 1032 63.22 13.11 16.92
C THR A 1032 63.66 11.89 17.69
#